data_AF-A0A7W4C2I4-F1
#
_entry.id   AF-A0A7W4C2I4-F1
#
_cell.length_a   1.000
_cell.length_b   1.000
_cell.length_c   1.000
_cell.angle_alpha   90.00
_cell.angle_beta   90.00
_cell.angle_gamma   90.00
#
_symmetry.space_group_name_H-M   'P 1'
#
loop_
_entity.id
_entity.type
_entity.pdbx_description
1 polymer ?
#
loop_
_entity_poly.entity_id
_entity_poly.type
_entity_poly.pdbx_seq_one_letter_code
_entity_poly.pdbx_strand_id
1 'polypeptide(L)'
;LQSQAQAGKANVIKEADVAIAMQQLLPHSVNEYEDVIFYQQYPQDKQVVIESYDMDSFRDSGLHWLYFKEALSDLGQQVKLEADPFAAELLSEAIAHYGVLLLRRAGELGKLNNQSELSSALVTSAYESIKKEVNNYHQYQPEILPAPVIMSAGNQDNKVIRYFDNVTDKQKIDFEHRSSDWLSRQLRSYLNKDANTGISTIPPAFGGSGVAAEDINGDGLVDILLLSGAGNKLFYNSGSFFEDVTLQSGLQNISQRPGVNAAKKLPGEPRQPLIADWDNDGDQDIMITYVDEPHRIYRNNGDGRFTDVTAIAALGGAGMVGGPATTVDVNNDGLLDIYIEYFGNYLKGDLPTLKRRNDNGGENVLFINKGNFVFEQAKDALGANNKGWGQAVTHADLNMDGWQDLIVGNDFGVNSYYINKQGKAFVDYADKIGTSKPSYTMNIGLSDLNHDGIADVYISNIVTMNKDQKYVLPSEETQAEFNPDKLANMRVVEGNDLFISSFDSKGALKYQRSDKVGRGYSSTGWAWDAEFFDADNDGDDDLYVLNGMNDYYVYSTSNPYYADPITGESVNAEFPDAAKASNVFFLNEAGGLVNTSVQSGLDFIGNSRSASYLDFDNDGDLDVLVNNYHDKAKLFENKAETLNNNWLKLRVKGLPAEGVNLDGIGAQIIVGFGDKGYGWRQVSGSQGYMSVHPKEQLFGLGKDNSVRVMVIWPNGKRQQFGPLQANHRYTLTYGATKP
;
A
#
# COMPACT_ATOMS: atom_id res chain seq x y z
N LEU A 1 -17.70 38.37 -17.78
CA LEU A 1 -17.48 37.95 -19.17
C LEU A 1 -17.41 39.13 -20.14
N GLN A 2 -18.52 39.75 -20.57
CA GLN A 2 -18.46 40.85 -21.54
C GLN A 2 -17.60 42.04 -21.08
N SER A 3 -17.70 42.43 -19.81
CA SER A 3 -16.85 43.48 -19.22
C SER A 3 -15.37 43.11 -19.18
N GLN A 4 -15.04 41.84 -18.95
CA GLN A 4 -13.66 41.31 -18.94
C GLN A 4 -13.08 41.25 -20.36
N ALA A 5 -13.83 40.71 -21.31
CA ALA A 5 -13.45 40.67 -22.72
C ALA A 5 -13.19 42.08 -23.29
N GLN A 6 -14.06 43.05 -22.95
CA GLN A 6 -13.89 44.45 -23.34
C GLN A 6 -12.67 45.10 -22.68
N ALA A 7 -12.36 44.78 -21.42
CA ALA A 7 -11.15 45.25 -20.75
C ALA A 7 -9.86 44.70 -21.40
N GLY A 8 -9.92 43.49 -21.97
CA GLY A 8 -8.87 42.89 -22.79
C GLY A 8 -8.83 43.35 -24.25
N LYS A 9 -9.70 44.28 -24.68
CA LYS A 9 -9.92 44.70 -26.08
C LYS A 9 -10.33 43.55 -27.02
N ALA A 10 -10.92 42.49 -26.50
CA ALA A 10 -11.42 41.36 -27.29
C ALA A 10 -12.85 41.62 -27.79
N ASN A 11 -13.14 41.17 -29.02
CA ASN A 11 -14.47 41.25 -29.64
C ASN A 11 -15.27 39.94 -29.48
N VAL A 12 -14.72 38.96 -28.75
CA VAL A 12 -15.28 37.62 -28.50
C VAL A 12 -14.91 37.25 -27.07
N ILE A 13 -15.79 36.54 -26.37
CA ILE A 13 -15.52 35.95 -25.05
C ILE A 13 -14.63 34.73 -25.26
N LYS A 14 -13.46 34.71 -24.62
CA LYS A 14 -12.51 33.60 -24.69
C LYS A 14 -12.59 32.70 -23.47
N GLU A 15 -12.05 31.50 -23.61
CA GLU A 15 -11.92 30.52 -22.52
C GLU A 15 -11.36 31.14 -21.23
N ALA A 16 -10.29 31.94 -21.33
CA ALA A 16 -9.69 32.60 -20.17
C ALA A 16 -10.64 33.58 -19.45
N ASP A 17 -11.54 34.25 -20.17
CA ASP A 17 -12.55 35.13 -19.54
C ASP A 17 -13.53 34.31 -18.70
N VAL A 18 -13.93 33.15 -19.21
CA VAL A 18 -14.82 32.19 -18.54
C VAL A 18 -14.13 31.58 -17.33
N ALA A 19 -12.89 31.11 -17.47
CA ALA A 19 -12.11 30.52 -16.39
C ALA A 19 -11.96 31.47 -15.18
N ILE A 20 -11.64 32.76 -15.43
CA ILE A 20 -11.54 33.77 -14.35
C ILE A 20 -12.89 33.97 -13.66
N ALA A 21 -13.98 34.08 -14.42
CA ALA A 21 -15.31 34.27 -13.84
C ALA A 21 -15.77 33.05 -13.04
N MET A 22 -15.50 31.84 -13.54
CA MET A 22 -15.77 30.60 -12.84
C MET A 22 -15.00 30.54 -11.52
N GLN A 23 -13.71 30.84 -11.50
CA GLN A 23 -12.93 30.84 -10.25
C GLN A 23 -13.46 31.83 -9.20
N GLN A 24 -14.05 32.95 -9.62
CA GLN A 24 -14.65 33.91 -8.69
C GLN A 24 -16.00 33.44 -8.15
N LEU A 25 -16.84 32.84 -9.00
CA LEU A 25 -18.20 32.40 -8.67
C LEU A 25 -18.24 31.04 -7.95
N LEU A 26 -17.40 30.12 -8.40
CA LEU A 26 -17.21 28.78 -7.88
C LEU A 26 -15.72 28.46 -7.91
N PRO A 27 -14.99 28.76 -6.83
CA PRO A 27 -13.59 28.39 -6.70
C PRO A 27 -13.45 26.87 -6.74
N HIS A 28 -12.78 26.33 -7.77
CA HIS A 28 -12.64 24.88 -7.97
C HIS A 28 -11.40 24.53 -8.79
N SER A 29 -10.92 23.29 -8.68
CA SER A 29 -9.94 22.70 -9.61
C SER A 29 -10.57 21.49 -10.23
N VAL A 30 -10.01 21.09 -11.37
CA VAL A 30 -10.26 19.79 -11.96
C VAL A 30 -8.94 19.02 -11.86
N ASN A 31 -8.96 17.84 -11.26
CA ASN A 31 -7.78 16.99 -11.16
C ASN A 31 -7.60 16.16 -12.45
N GLU A 32 -6.55 15.35 -12.51
CA GLU A 32 -6.24 14.46 -13.64
C GLU A 32 -7.31 13.38 -13.92
N TYR A 33 -8.25 13.18 -13.00
CA TYR A 33 -9.36 12.23 -13.10
C TYR A 33 -10.67 12.89 -13.54
N GLU A 34 -10.61 14.18 -13.87
CA GLU A 34 -11.77 15.03 -14.16
C GLU A 34 -12.69 15.26 -12.93
N ASP A 35 -12.24 14.93 -11.71
CA ASP A 35 -12.98 15.26 -10.50
C ASP A 35 -12.89 16.76 -10.22
N VAL A 36 -14.00 17.35 -9.83
CA VAL A 36 -14.12 18.78 -9.52
C VAL A 36 -14.02 19.00 -8.02
N ILE A 37 -12.96 19.66 -7.60
CA ILE A 37 -12.66 19.93 -6.18
C ILE A 37 -12.99 21.39 -5.89
N PHE A 38 -14.10 21.61 -5.19
CA PHE A 38 -14.51 22.95 -4.74
C PHE A 38 -13.78 23.34 -3.46
N TYR A 39 -13.52 24.64 -3.36
CA TYR A 39 -12.91 25.27 -2.18
C TYR A 39 -11.49 24.77 -1.88
N GLN A 40 -10.63 24.59 -2.89
CA GLN A 40 -9.28 24.02 -2.79
C GLN A 40 -8.38 24.55 -1.65
N GLN A 41 -8.50 25.84 -1.30
CA GLN A 41 -7.73 26.40 -0.19
C GLN A 41 -8.17 25.84 1.17
N TYR A 42 -9.40 25.35 1.31
CA TYR A 42 -9.86 24.74 2.55
C TYR A 42 -9.11 23.43 2.84
N PRO A 43 -9.03 23.05 4.12
CA PRO A 43 -8.64 21.69 4.50
C PRO A 43 -9.53 20.66 3.79
N GLN A 44 -8.95 19.52 3.41
CA GLN A 44 -9.61 18.51 2.57
C GLN A 44 -10.95 18.01 3.13
N ASP A 45 -11.08 17.89 4.45
CA ASP A 45 -12.33 17.52 5.14
C ASP A 45 -13.47 18.53 4.97
N LYS A 46 -13.16 19.74 4.49
CA LYS A 46 -14.11 20.82 4.19
C LYS A 46 -14.26 21.11 2.70
N GLN A 47 -13.45 20.47 1.86
CA GLN A 47 -13.61 20.56 0.41
C GLN A 47 -14.83 19.76 -0.02
N VAL A 48 -15.39 20.10 -1.18
CA VAL A 48 -16.40 19.26 -1.84
C VAL A 48 -15.77 18.70 -3.09
N VAL A 49 -15.62 17.38 -3.14
CA VAL A 49 -15.16 16.67 -4.33
C VAL A 49 -16.39 16.13 -5.03
N ILE A 50 -16.56 16.52 -6.29
CA ILE A 50 -17.54 15.93 -7.21
C ILE A 50 -16.77 15.05 -8.16
N GLU A 51 -17.12 13.78 -8.19
CA GLU A 51 -16.43 12.80 -9.02
C GLU A 51 -16.81 13.02 -10.50
N SER A 52 -15.88 12.76 -11.42
CA SER A 52 -16.13 12.88 -12.86
C SER A 52 -17.38 12.12 -13.31
N TYR A 53 -17.67 10.98 -12.69
CA TYR A 53 -18.91 10.23 -12.93
C TYR A 53 -20.20 11.02 -12.61
N ASP A 54 -20.24 11.74 -11.49
CA ASP A 54 -21.42 12.55 -11.17
C ASP A 54 -21.57 13.67 -12.20
N MET A 55 -20.45 14.17 -12.71
CA MET A 55 -20.42 15.18 -13.77
C MET A 55 -20.93 14.64 -15.08
N ASP A 56 -20.44 13.50 -15.54
CA ASP A 56 -20.92 12.81 -16.72
C ASP A 56 -22.41 12.51 -16.63
N SER A 57 -22.86 11.96 -15.50
CA SER A 57 -24.29 11.65 -15.30
C SER A 57 -25.18 12.88 -15.46
N PHE A 58 -24.72 14.05 -14.99
CA PHE A 58 -25.45 15.30 -15.17
C PHE A 58 -25.31 15.85 -16.60
N ARG A 59 -24.13 15.75 -17.21
CA ARG A 59 -23.88 16.18 -18.59
C ARG A 59 -24.73 15.38 -19.57
N ASP A 60 -24.71 14.06 -19.48
CA ASP A 60 -25.41 13.13 -20.37
C ASP A 60 -26.93 13.33 -20.39
N SER A 61 -27.50 13.83 -19.29
CA SER A 61 -28.93 14.18 -19.24
C SER A 61 -29.31 15.35 -20.18
N GLY A 62 -28.33 16.15 -20.61
CA GLY A 62 -28.55 17.38 -21.38
C GLY A 62 -29.14 18.55 -20.57
N LEU A 63 -29.36 18.39 -19.25
CA LEU A 63 -29.96 19.43 -18.40
C LEU A 63 -29.15 20.74 -18.41
N HIS A 64 -27.82 20.63 -18.44
CA HIS A 64 -26.93 21.78 -18.48
C HIS A 64 -27.14 22.65 -19.74
N TRP A 65 -27.38 22.04 -20.91
CA TRP A 65 -27.74 22.76 -22.14
C TRP A 65 -29.10 23.46 -22.04
N LEU A 66 -30.08 22.84 -21.38
CA LEU A 66 -31.39 23.46 -21.13
C LEU A 66 -31.25 24.69 -20.23
N TYR A 67 -30.53 24.58 -19.12
CA TYR A 67 -30.26 25.72 -18.24
C TYR A 67 -29.49 26.82 -18.95
N PHE A 68 -28.49 26.46 -19.76
CA PHE A 68 -27.73 27.45 -20.51
C PHE A 68 -28.61 28.22 -21.51
N LYS A 69 -29.47 27.50 -22.24
CA LYS A 69 -30.41 28.09 -23.20
C LYS A 69 -31.42 29.01 -22.52
N GLU A 70 -31.99 28.60 -21.38
CA GLU A 70 -32.93 29.44 -20.63
C GLU A 70 -32.24 30.69 -20.09
N ALA A 71 -31.02 30.57 -19.56
CA ALA A 71 -30.24 31.73 -19.10
C ALA A 71 -29.95 32.73 -20.24
N LEU A 72 -29.59 32.25 -21.43
CA LEU A 72 -29.41 33.11 -22.61
C LEU A 72 -30.73 33.76 -23.06
N SER A 73 -31.84 33.04 -22.96
CA SER A 73 -33.17 33.54 -23.31
C SER A 73 -33.62 34.64 -22.34
N ASP A 74 -33.37 34.47 -21.05
CA ASP A 74 -33.67 35.46 -20.00
C ASP A 74 -32.81 36.73 -20.14
N LEU A 75 -31.53 36.57 -20.44
CA LEU A 75 -30.62 37.69 -20.70
C LEU A 75 -30.97 38.46 -21.98
N GLY A 76 -31.62 37.83 -22.96
CA GLY A 76 -32.10 38.46 -24.19
C GLY A 76 -31.01 39.23 -24.94
N GLN A 77 -31.27 40.50 -25.27
CA GLN A 77 -30.32 41.36 -26.00
C GLN A 77 -29.14 41.90 -25.15
N GLN A 78 -29.02 41.51 -23.89
CA GLN A 78 -27.95 42.00 -23.00
C GLN A 78 -26.59 41.40 -23.34
N VAL A 79 -26.54 40.21 -23.96
CA VAL A 79 -25.30 39.57 -24.43
C VAL A 79 -24.96 40.10 -25.83
N LYS A 80 -23.86 40.86 -25.95
CA LYS A 80 -23.46 41.50 -27.23
C LYS A 80 -22.21 40.92 -27.87
N LEU A 81 -21.49 40.05 -27.16
CA LEU A 81 -20.30 39.38 -27.64
C LEU A 81 -20.59 37.89 -27.75
N GLU A 82 -20.13 37.28 -28.84
CA GLU A 82 -20.15 35.84 -29.01
C GLU A 82 -19.07 35.19 -28.14
N ALA A 83 -19.28 33.94 -27.73
CA ALA A 83 -18.27 33.11 -27.11
C ALA A 83 -17.60 32.24 -28.19
N ASP A 84 -16.29 32.08 -28.14
CA ASP A 84 -15.63 31.08 -28.98
C ASP A 84 -16.01 29.65 -28.54
N PRO A 85 -15.75 28.62 -29.36
CA PRO A 85 -16.16 27.25 -29.04
C PRO A 85 -15.62 26.73 -27.70
N PHE A 86 -14.38 27.06 -27.34
CA PHE A 86 -13.77 26.62 -26.07
C PHE A 86 -14.38 27.36 -24.87
N ALA A 87 -14.70 28.64 -25.01
CA ALA A 87 -15.43 29.41 -24.01
C ALA A 87 -16.86 28.88 -23.81
N ALA A 88 -17.53 28.47 -24.89
CA ALA A 88 -18.86 27.88 -24.84
C ALA A 88 -18.85 26.50 -24.17
N GLU A 89 -17.84 25.67 -24.47
CA GLU A 89 -17.58 24.40 -23.80
C GLU A 89 -17.37 24.61 -22.30
N LEU A 90 -16.45 25.49 -21.90
CA LEU A 90 -16.16 25.74 -20.48
C LEU A 90 -17.37 26.34 -19.72
N LEU A 91 -18.23 27.14 -20.38
CA LEU A 91 -19.50 27.61 -19.79
C LEU A 91 -20.49 26.48 -19.56
N SER A 92 -20.58 25.55 -20.50
CA SER A 92 -21.41 24.35 -20.41
C SER A 92 -20.97 23.48 -19.22
N GLU A 93 -19.65 23.30 -19.08
CA GLU A 93 -19.04 22.61 -17.94
C GLU A 93 -19.33 23.30 -16.60
N ALA A 94 -19.21 24.63 -16.54
CA ALA A 94 -19.52 25.40 -15.34
C ALA A 94 -20.94 25.16 -14.80
N ILE A 95 -21.91 25.04 -15.72
CA ILE A 95 -23.31 24.79 -15.37
C ILE A 95 -23.47 23.37 -14.83
N ALA A 96 -22.79 22.40 -15.42
CA ALA A 96 -22.77 21.03 -14.89
C ALA A 96 -22.18 21.01 -13.49
N HIS A 97 -20.96 21.56 -13.31
CA HIS A 97 -20.25 21.67 -12.03
C HIS A 97 -21.17 22.22 -10.92
N TYR A 98 -21.83 23.34 -11.19
CA TYR A 98 -22.74 23.96 -10.23
C TYR A 98 -24.00 23.13 -9.97
N GLY A 99 -24.58 22.56 -11.03
CA GLY A 99 -25.80 21.76 -10.94
C GLY A 99 -25.62 20.56 -10.02
N VAL A 100 -24.50 19.84 -10.16
CA VAL A 100 -24.21 18.69 -9.29
C VAL A 100 -23.87 19.13 -7.88
N LEU A 101 -23.10 20.21 -7.68
CA LEU A 101 -22.83 20.75 -6.35
C LEU A 101 -24.13 21.09 -5.61
N LEU A 102 -25.07 21.73 -6.31
CA LEU A 102 -26.38 22.12 -5.78
C LEU A 102 -27.21 20.89 -5.35
N LEU A 103 -27.28 19.86 -6.20
CA LEU A 103 -28.01 18.63 -5.91
C LEU A 103 -27.36 17.84 -4.76
N ARG A 104 -26.02 17.76 -4.74
CA ARG A 104 -25.23 17.13 -3.66
C ARG A 104 -25.54 17.78 -2.32
N ARG A 105 -25.43 19.11 -2.22
CA ARG A 105 -25.74 19.86 -0.99
C ARG A 105 -27.21 19.74 -0.59
N ALA A 106 -28.13 19.78 -1.54
CA ALA A 106 -29.55 19.58 -1.25
C ALA A 106 -29.83 18.19 -0.66
N GLY A 107 -29.18 17.14 -1.19
CA GLY A 107 -29.27 15.78 -0.67
C GLY A 107 -28.68 15.62 0.73
N GLU A 108 -27.54 16.24 1.01
CA GLU A 108 -26.93 16.26 2.35
C GLU A 108 -27.81 16.94 3.39
N LEU A 109 -28.36 18.12 3.06
CA LEU A 109 -29.32 18.82 3.91
C LEU A 109 -30.60 17.99 4.10
N GLY A 110 -31.06 17.29 3.07
CA GLY A 110 -32.18 16.35 3.16
C GLY A 110 -31.91 15.24 4.17
N LYS A 111 -30.76 14.57 4.09
CA LYS A 111 -30.33 13.52 5.03
C LYS A 111 -30.26 14.04 6.47
N LEU A 112 -29.65 15.20 6.69
CA LEU A 112 -29.57 15.84 8.01
C LEU A 112 -30.96 16.14 8.60
N ASN A 113 -31.93 16.47 7.74
CA ASN A 113 -33.31 16.74 8.12
C ASN A 113 -34.22 15.50 8.08
N ASN A 114 -33.67 14.29 7.90
CA ASN A 114 -34.41 13.04 7.74
C ASN A 114 -35.48 13.09 6.62
N GLN A 115 -35.21 13.79 5.53
CA GLN A 115 -36.04 13.84 4.33
C GLN A 115 -35.55 12.82 3.31
N SER A 116 -36.47 11.99 2.80
CA SER A 116 -36.19 10.95 1.81
C SER A 116 -36.33 11.42 0.35
N GLU A 117 -36.83 12.62 0.12
CA GLU A 117 -37.09 13.19 -1.20
C GLU A 117 -36.45 14.58 -1.34
N LEU A 118 -35.92 14.87 -2.53
CA LEU A 118 -35.43 16.21 -2.85
C LEU A 118 -36.63 17.14 -3.04
N SER A 119 -36.55 18.36 -2.49
CA SER A 119 -37.61 19.37 -2.63
C SER A 119 -37.04 20.70 -3.10
N SER A 120 -37.89 21.55 -3.68
CA SER A 120 -37.48 22.91 -4.07
C SER A 120 -36.94 23.71 -2.87
N ALA A 121 -37.51 23.51 -1.67
CA ALA A 121 -37.02 24.14 -0.45
C ALA A 121 -35.60 23.70 -0.06
N LEU A 122 -35.25 22.42 -0.25
CA LEU A 122 -33.89 21.92 -0.05
C LEU A 122 -32.92 22.53 -1.08
N VAL A 123 -33.33 22.63 -2.34
CA VAL A 123 -32.52 23.25 -3.40
C VAL A 123 -32.27 24.73 -3.11
N THR A 124 -33.29 25.48 -2.67
CA THR A 124 -33.11 26.89 -2.24
C THR A 124 -32.17 26.99 -1.02
N SER A 125 -32.28 26.08 -0.06
CA SER A 125 -31.40 26.07 1.11
C SER A 125 -29.95 25.75 0.73
N ALA A 126 -29.74 24.81 -0.20
CA ALA A 126 -28.44 24.46 -0.74
C ALA A 126 -27.79 25.64 -1.47
N TYR A 127 -28.57 26.37 -2.28
CA TYR A 127 -28.12 27.60 -2.95
C TYR A 127 -27.56 28.62 -1.95
N GLU A 128 -28.30 28.91 -0.87
CA GLU A 128 -27.85 29.85 0.16
C GLU A 128 -26.62 29.34 0.92
N SER A 129 -26.52 28.03 1.16
CA SER A 129 -25.33 27.40 1.77
C SER A 129 -24.09 27.59 0.89
N ILE A 130 -24.19 27.27 -0.40
CA ILE A 130 -23.07 27.39 -1.35
C ILE A 130 -22.61 28.85 -1.44
N LYS A 131 -23.54 29.80 -1.49
CA LYS A 131 -23.21 31.23 -1.51
C LYS A 131 -22.44 31.65 -0.25
N LYS A 132 -22.84 31.14 0.92
CA LYS A 132 -22.12 31.39 2.18
C LYS A 132 -20.72 30.75 2.17
N GLU A 133 -20.61 29.52 1.67
CA GLU A 133 -19.33 28.79 1.53
C GLU A 133 -18.36 29.54 0.61
N VAL A 134 -18.81 30.03 -0.55
CA VAL A 134 -17.99 30.85 -1.47
C VAL A 134 -17.51 32.14 -0.80
N ASN A 135 -18.38 32.84 -0.07
CA ASN A 135 -17.98 34.06 0.65
C ASN A 135 -16.94 33.78 1.74
N ASN A 136 -17.13 32.69 2.50
CA ASN A 136 -16.17 32.27 3.52
C ASN A 136 -14.85 31.84 2.87
N TYR A 137 -14.89 31.22 1.69
CA TYR A 137 -13.71 30.79 0.96
C TYR A 137 -12.81 31.97 0.59
N HIS A 138 -13.39 33.04 0.04
CA HIS A 138 -12.62 34.24 -0.32
C HIS A 138 -12.01 34.98 0.88
N GLN A 139 -12.45 34.68 2.10
CA GLN A 139 -11.88 35.23 3.34
C GLN A 139 -10.89 34.30 4.03
N TYR A 140 -10.83 33.04 3.60
CA TYR A 140 -9.99 32.04 4.22
C TYR A 140 -8.53 32.24 3.85
N GLN A 141 -7.65 32.03 4.83
CA GLN A 141 -6.22 32.08 4.64
C GLN A 141 -5.70 30.65 4.80
N PRO A 142 -5.26 30.00 3.71
CA PRO A 142 -4.74 28.65 3.79
C PRO A 142 -3.46 28.61 4.61
N GLU A 143 -3.33 27.53 5.40
CA GLU A 143 -2.05 27.19 6.00
C GLU A 143 -1.11 26.77 4.88
N ILE A 144 0.01 27.49 4.73
CA ILE A 144 1.03 27.17 3.74
C ILE A 144 1.96 26.15 4.39
N LEU A 145 1.83 24.90 3.98
CA LEU A 145 2.79 23.87 4.35
C LEU A 145 4.04 23.99 3.47
N PRO A 146 5.25 23.74 4.02
CA PRO A 146 6.45 23.57 3.21
C PRO A 146 6.25 22.45 2.19
N ALA A 147 6.78 22.63 0.98
CA ALA A 147 6.77 21.58 -0.02
C ALA A 147 7.52 20.33 0.49
N PRO A 148 7.08 19.11 0.13
CA PRO A 148 7.77 17.87 0.51
C PRO A 148 9.26 17.90 0.16
N VAL A 149 10.10 17.56 1.14
CA VAL A 149 11.55 17.43 0.96
C VAL A 149 11.94 15.98 1.21
N ILE A 150 12.75 15.44 0.31
CA ILE A 150 13.49 14.19 0.53
C ILE A 150 14.93 14.62 0.72
N MET A 151 15.54 14.19 1.81
CA MET A 151 16.97 14.36 2.05
C MET A 151 17.73 13.24 1.35
N SER A 152 18.91 13.58 0.83
CA SER A 152 19.79 12.62 0.16
C SER A 152 21.22 12.86 0.62
N ALA A 153 21.99 11.79 0.76
CA ALA A 153 23.43 11.86 0.94
C ALA A 153 24.07 12.53 -0.31
N GLY A 154 25.10 13.34 -0.11
CA GLY A 154 25.62 14.20 -1.18
C GLY A 154 26.14 13.42 -2.41
N ASN A 155 25.98 13.99 -3.62
CA ASN A 155 26.35 13.38 -4.90
C ASN A 155 27.71 12.64 -4.88
N GLN A 156 27.69 11.30 -4.91
CA GLN A 156 28.86 10.48 -5.22
C GLN A 156 29.10 10.48 -6.74
N ASP A 157 30.37 10.38 -7.15
CA ASP A 157 30.76 10.34 -8.55
C ASP A 157 30.24 9.05 -9.21
N ASN A 158 29.28 9.21 -10.14
CA ASN A 158 28.63 8.21 -11.00
C ASN A 158 29.61 7.30 -11.77
N LYS A 159 30.24 6.34 -11.10
CA LYS A 159 30.82 5.16 -11.76
C LYS A 159 29.79 4.05 -11.76
N VAL A 160 29.85 3.20 -12.77
CA VAL A 160 28.93 2.08 -12.98
C VAL A 160 28.96 1.16 -11.76
N ILE A 161 27.90 1.18 -10.94
CA ILE A 161 27.78 0.30 -9.76
C ILE A 161 26.62 -0.67 -10.00
N ARG A 162 26.99 -1.91 -10.29
CA ARG A 162 26.12 -3.07 -10.12
C ARG A 162 26.31 -3.53 -8.69
N TYR A 163 25.31 -3.29 -7.85
CA TYR A 163 25.26 -3.64 -6.44
C TYR A 163 24.88 -5.11 -6.27
N PHE A 164 23.90 -5.57 -7.05
CA PHE A 164 23.21 -6.81 -6.77
C PHE A 164 23.54 -7.90 -7.80
N ASP A 165 23.98 -9.05 -7.30
CA ASP A 165 24.21 -10.25 -8.07
C ASP A 165 23.30 -11.39 -7.63
N ASN A 166 22.67 -12.06 -8.58
CA ASN A 166 21.83 -13.21 -8.26
C ASN A 166 22.69 -14.42 -7.88
N VAL A 167 22.57 -14.86 -6.62
CA VAL A 167 23.35 -15.97 -6.05
C VAL A 167 22.50 -17.15 -5.63
N THR A 168 21.22 -17.17 -6.01
CA THR A 168 20.23 -18.22 -5.64
C THR A 168 20.79 -19.64 -5.77
N ASP A 169 21.37 -19.97 -6.92
CA ASP A 169 21.88 -21.32 -7.19
C ASP A 169 23.14 -21.65 -6.35
N LYS A 170 24.03 -20.66 -6.15
CA LYS A 170 25.23 -20.77 -5.29
C LYS A 170 24.82 -21.06 -3.85
N GLN A 171 23.74 -20.41 -3.39
CA GLN A 171 23.20 -20.53 -2.04
C GLN A 171 22.23 -21.71 -1.85
N LYS A 172 22.00 -22.51 -2.90
CA LYS A 172 21.17 -23.74 -2.91
C LYS A 172 19.70 -23.52 -2.50
N ILE A 173 19.17 -22.33 -2.76
CA ILE A 173 17.75 -22.04 -2.52
C ILE A 173 16.94 -22.62 -3.69
N ASP A 174 16.40 -23.83 -3.49
CA ASP A 174 15.48 -24.46 -4.43
C ASP A 174 14.05 -24.47 -3.86
N PHE A 175 13.34 -23.39 -4.18
CA PHE A 175 11.96 -23.15 -3.79
C PHE A 175 11.20 -22.47 -4.92
N GLU A 176 9.97 -22.92 -5.15
CA GLU A 176 9.07 -22.36 -6.14
C GLU A 176 7.72 -22.08 -5.49
N HIS A 177 7.25 -20.83 -5.61
CA HIS A 177 5.97 -20.44 -5.06
C HIS A 177 4.84 -20.72 -6.06
N ARG A 178 3.83 -21.46 -5.61
CA ARG A 178 2.63 -21.80 -6.39
C ARG A 178 1.39 -21.71 -5.54
N SER A 179 0.27 -21.39 -6.19
CA SER A 179 -1.04 -21.59 -5.59
C SER A 179 -1.30 -23.07 -5.30
N SER A 180 -2.05 -23.35 -4.24
CA SER A 180 -2.55 -24.69 -3.95
C SER A 180 -3.45 -25.18 -5.07
N ASP A 181 -3.25 -26.42 -5.51
CA ASP A 181 -4.02 -27.02 -6.60
C ASP A 181 -5.53 -27.09 -6.34
N TRP A 182 -5.95 -27.28 -5.07
CA TRP A 182 -7.37 -27.21 -4.71
C TRP A 182 -7.95 -25.81 -4.88
N LEU A 183 -7.20 -24.76 -4.51
CA LEU A 183 -7.65 -23.37 -4.61
C LEU A 183 -7.77 -22.98 -6.08
N SER A 184 -6.76 -23.31 -6.89
CA SER A 184 -6.83 -23.07 -8.34
C SER A 184 -8.01 -23.81 -8.99
N ARG A 185 -8.33 -25.04 -8.55
CA ARG A 185 -9.55 -25.75 -9.01
C ARG A 185 -10.83 -25.06 -8.58
N GLN A 186 -10.92 -24.64 -7.32
CA GLN A 186 -12.08 -23.97 -6.76
C GLN A 186 -12.37 -22.68 -7.52
N LEU A 187 -11.35 -21.84 -7.73
CA LEU A 187 -11.47 -20.59 -8.50
C LEU A 187 -11.94 -20.84 -9.94
N ARG A 188 -11.40 -21.87 -10.62
CA ARG A 188 -11.86 -22.27 -11.97
C ARG A 188 -13.32 -22.75 -12.01
N SER A 189 -13.91 -23.16 -10.89
CA SER A 189 -15.31 -23.60 -10.85
C SER A 189 -16.31 -22.45 -11.02
N TYR A 190 -15.90 -21.21 -10.75
CA TYR A 190 -16.71 -20.01 -10.91
C TYR A 190 -16.69 -19.41 -12.32
N LEU A 191 -16.05 -20.09 -13.28
CA LEU A 191 -16.09 -19.69 -14.69
C LEU A 191 -17.51 -19.87 -15.24
N ASN A 192 -18.16 -18.78 -15.62
CA ASN A 192 -19.42 -18.85 -16.34
C ASN A 192 -19.13 -19.22 -17.81
N LYS A 193 -19.60 -20.38 -18.25
CA LYS A 193 -19.32 -20.92 -19.59
C LYS A 193 -20.61 -20.98 -20.41
N ASP A 194 -20.57 -20.45 -21.62
CA ASP A 194 -21.54 -20.77 -22.67
C ASP A 194 -20.90 -21.67 -23.75
N ALA A 195 -21.62 -21.92 -24.86
CA ALA A 195 -21.17 -22.81 -25.93
C ALA A 195 -19.89 -22.33 -26.66
N ASN A 196 -19.56 -21.03 -26.56
CA ASN A 196 -18.51 -20.38 -27.35
C ASN A 196 -17.52 -19.55 -26.51
N THR A 197 -17.84 -19.20 -25.26
CA THR A 197 -17.04 -18.33 -24.39
C THR A 197 -17.07 -18.77 -22.93
N GLY A 198 -15.99 -18.50 -22.20
CA GLY A 198 -15.94 -18.60 -20.75
C GLY A 198 -15.51 -17.25 -20.18
N ILE A 199 -16.32 -16.68 -19.28
CA ILE A 199 -15.99 -15.43 -18.59
C ILE A 199 -15.54 -15.79 -17.17
N SER A 200 -14.32 -15.40 -16.80
CA SER A 200 -13.90 -15.40 -15.39
C SER A 200 -14.70 -14.36 -14.65
N THR A 201 -15.53 -14.80 -13.71
CA THR A 201 -16.44 -13.92 -12.96
C THR A 201 -15.83 -13.41 -11.66
N ILE A 202 -14.65 -13.90 -11.26
CA ILE A 202 -13.96 -13.56 -10.01
C ILE A 202 -12.77 -12.64 -10.30
N PRO A 203 -12.48 -11.61 -9.48
CA PRO A 203 -11.34 -10.73 -9.69
C PRO A 203 -10.06 -11.56 -9.67
N PRO A 204 -9.10 -11.28 -10.55
CA PRO A 204 -7.95 -12.13 -10.79
C PRO A 204 -6.88 -12.10 -9.67
N ALA A 205 -7.08 -11.41 -8.55
CA ALA A 205 -6.05 -11.08 -7.56
C ALA A 205 -5.69 -12.20 -6.54
N PHE A 206 -5.61 -13.47 -6.97
CA PHE A 206 -5.45 -14.60 -6.03
C PHE A 206 -4.18 -15.40 -6.28
N GLY A 207 -3.07 -14.92 -5.69
CA GLY A 207 -1.80 -15.64 -5.66
C GLY A 207 -0.68 -14.83 -5.03
N GLY A 208 -0.20 -15.27 -3.87
CA GLY A 208 0.80 -14.55 -3.09
C GLY A 208 1.04 -15.26 -1.78
N SER A 209 2.23 -15.82 -1.61
CA SER A 209 2.72 -16.33 -0.34
C SER A 209 3.93 -15.49 0.06
N GLY A 210 3.98 -15.15 1.33
CA GLY A 210 4.99 -14.28 1.91
C GLY A 210 6.36 -14.91 2.02
N VAL A 211 7.30 -14.09 2.46
CA VAL A 211 8.67 -14.47 2.82
C VAL A 211 8.99 -13.86 4.18
N ALA A 212 9.74 -14.59 5.00
CA ALA A 212 10.27 -14.07 6.25
C ALA A 212 11.75 -14.40 6.38
N ALA A 213 12.49 -13.52 7.05
CA ALA A 213 13.86 -13.75 7.44
C ALA A 213 14.10 -13.31 8.90
N GLU A 214 14.79 -14.14 9.69
CA GLU A 214 15.18 -13.86 11.07
C GLU A 214 16.23 -14.89 11.53
N ASP A 215 17.01 -14.60 12.57
CA ASP A 215 17.83 -15.59 13.27
C ASP A 215 16.94 -16.49 14.14
N ILE A 216 16.37 -17.54 13.51
CA ILE A 216 15.34 -18.41 14.12
C ILE A 216 15.95 -19.41 15.10
N ASN A 217 17.19 -19.83 14.85
CA ASN A 217 17.89 -20.82 15.64
C ASN A 217 18.86 -20.21 16.69
N GLY A 218 19.06 -18.88 16.67
CA GLY A 218 19.89 -18.14 17.62
C GLY A 218 21.40 -18.27 17.40
N ASP A 219 21.84 -18.64 16.19
CA ASP A 219 23.25 -18.81 15.84
C ASP A 219 23.93 -17.54 15.31
N GLY A 220 23.15 -16.47 15.12
CA GLY A 220 23.60 -15.17 14.63
C GLY A 220 23.63 -15.03 13.10
N LEU A 221 23.22 -16.06 12.36
CA LEU A 221 22.99 -16.03 10.92
C LEU A 221 21.49 -15.90 10.65
N VAL A 222 21.14 -15.15 9.60
CA VAL A 222 19.73 -14.96 9.24
C VAL A 222 19.24 -16.19 8.48
N ASP A 223 18.19 -16.83 8.99
CA ASP A 223 17.45 -17.93 8.38
C ASP A 223 16.29 -17.40 7.53
N ILE A 224 15.74 -18.24 6.64
CA ILE A 224 14.66 -17.83 5.73
C ILE A 224 13.50 -18.82 5.72
N LEU A 225 12.28 -18.29 5.73
CA LEU A 225 11.03 -19.03 5.60
C LEU A 225 10.29 -18.57 4.34
N LEU A 226 10.09 -19.50 3.41
CA LEU A 226 9.39 -19.27 2.16
C LEU A 226 8.07 -20.06 2.15
N LEU A 227 6.96 -19.35 1.88
CA LEU A 227 5.62 -19.95 1.84
C LEU A 227 5.17 -20.21 0.40
N SER A 228 4.38 -21.27 0.22
CA SER A 228 3.79 -21.66 -1.06
C SER A 228 2.61 -22.61 -0.83
N GLY A 229 1.56 -22.48 -1.63
CA GLY A 229 0.47 -23.45 -1.70
C GLY A 229 0.91 -24.87 -2.11
N ALA A 230 2.11 -25.02 -2.68
CA ALA A 230 2.73 -26.33 -2.92
C ALA A 230 3.48 -26.89 -1.70
N GLY A 231 3.66 -26.11 -0.63
CA GLY A 231 4.40 -26.47 0.57
C GLY A 231 5.39 -25.39 0.99
N ASN A 232 5.51 -25.14 2.29
CA ASN A 232 6.43 -24.15 2.85
C ASN A 232 7.82 -24.76 3.02
N LYS A 233 8.85 -23.90 3.07
CA LYS A 233 10.20 -24.31 3.44
C LYS A 233 10.86 -23.36 4.42
N LEU A 234 11.38 -23.92 5.52
CA LEU A 234 12.32 -23.25 6.41
C LEU A 234 13.73 -23.67 6.02
N PHE A 235 14.59 -22.70 5.78
CA PHE A 235 15.99 -22.92 5.53
C PHE A 235 16.85 -22.29 6.62
N TYR A 236 17.77 -23.07 7.18
CA TYR A 236 18.81 -22.54 8.05
C TYR A 236 20.03 -22.11 7.25
N ASN A 237 20.59 -20.98 7.65
CA ASN A 237 21.82 -20.47 7.04
C ASN A 237 23.03 -21.13 7.71
N SER A 238 23.83 -21.86 6.92
CA SER A 238 25.06 -22.49 7.42
C SER A 238 26.28 -21.56 7.40
N GLY A 239 26.13 -20.33 6.90
CA GLY A 239 27.20 -19.37 6.60
C GLY A 239 27.88 -19.62 5.24
N SER A 240 27.52 -20.70 4.54
CA SER A 240 28.03 -20.99 3.18
C SER A 240 26.92 -21.22 2.16
N PHE A 241 25.78 -21.74 2.60
CA PHE A 241 24.56 -21.97 1.82
C PHE A 241 23.37 -22.21 2.77
N PHE A 242 22.17 -22.22 2.21
CA PHE A 242 20.94 -22.50 2.94
C PHE A 242 20.60 -24.00 2.95
N GLU A 243 20.26 -24.53 4.13
CA GLU A 243 19.88 -25.92 4.36
C GLU A 243 18.39 -26.04 4.66
N ASP A 244 17.66 -26.81 3.85
CA ASP A 244 16.23 -27.09 4.08
C ASP A 244 16.07 -27.98 5.33
N VAL A 245 15.49 -27.39 6.38
CA VAL A 245 15.25 -28.05 7.67
C VAL A 245 13.77 -28.29 7.96
N THR A 246 12.90 -28.08 6.96
CA THR A 246 11.44 -28.09 7.13
C THR A 246 10.90 -29.36 7.79
N LEU A 247 11.45 -30.52 7.40
CA LEU A 247 11.02 -31.80 7.97
C LEU A 247 11.52 -31.98 9.40
N GLN A 248 12.77 -31.57 9.67
CA GLN A 248 13.44 -31.68 10.97
C GLN A 248 12.82 -30.73 12.00
N SER A 249 12.44 -29.53 11.57
CA SER A 249 11.85 -28.49 12.42
C SER A 249 10.40 -28.78 12.78
N GLY A 250 9.71 -29.63 12.01
CA GLY A 250 8.30 -29.94 12.23
C GLY A 250 7.32 -28.94 11.58
N LEU A 251 7.80 -27.94 10.85
CA LEU A 251 6.99 -26.94 10.13
C LEU A 251 6.41 -27.46 8.80
N GLN A 252 6.14 -28.75 8.73
CA GLN A 252 5.51 -29.32 7.54
C GLN A 252 4.09 -28.77 7.38
N ASN A 253 3.75 -28.37 6.17
CA ASN A 253 2.41 -27.92 5.83
C ASN A 253 1.41 -29.10 5.81
N ILE A 254 0.89 -29.50 6.97
CA ILE A 254 -0.03 -30.64 7.14
C ILE A 254 -1.45 -30.13 7.47
N SER A 255 -2.40 -30.37 6.58
CA SER A 255 -3.82 -30.12 6.85
C SER A 255 -4.62 -31.36 7.25
N GLN A 256 -5.62 -31.15 8.11
CA GLN A 256 -6.55 -32.16 8.62
C GLN A 256 -8.03 -31.77 8.38
N ARG A 257 -8.36 -31.13 7.25
CA ARG A 257 -9.76 -30.73 6.95
C ARG A 257 -10.75 -31.91 7.07
N PRO A 258 -11.90 -31.74 7.76
CA PRO A 258 -12.96 -32.75 7.79
C PRO A 258 -13.48 -33.05 6.37
N GLY A 259 -13.50 -34.33 5.97
CA GLY A 259 -13.98 -34.76 4.65
C GLY A 259 -12.93 -34.80 3.54
N VAL A 260 -11.72 -34.26 3.77
CA VAL A 260 -10.57 -34.51 2.89
C VAL A 260 -9.99 -35.87 3.26
N ASN A 261 -9.90 -36.78 2.28
CA ASN A 261 -9.33 -38.11 2.50
C ASN A 261 -7.93 -37.97 3.13
N ALA A 262 -7.69 -38.62 4.26
CA ALA A 262 -6.39 -38.65 4.94
C ALA A 262 -5.22 -39.06 4.02
N ALA A 263 -5.51 -39.73 2.90
CA ALA A 263 -4.55 -40.09 1.85
C ALA A 263 -4.19 -38.95 0.88
N LYS A 264 -4.91 -37.82 0.86
CA LYS A 264 -4.73 -36.69 -0.07
C LYS A 264 -4.50 -35.35 0.65
N LYS A 265 -3.64 -35.34 1.68
CA LYS A 265 -3.15 -34.17 2.44
C LYS A 265 -2.96 -32.91 1.56
N LEU A 266 -4.01 -32.10 1.35
CA LEU A 266 -3.91 -30.84 0.60
C LEU A 266 -4.11 -29.68 1.60
N PRO A 267 -3.04 -28.94 1.93
CA PRO A 267 -3.12 -27.85 2.90
C PRO A 267 -3.91 -26.66 2.39
N GLY A 268 -4.36 -25.81 3.32
CA GLY A 268 -4.88 -24.46 3.06
C GLY A 268 -3.82 -23.65 2.33
N GLU A 269 -4.23 -22.57 1.69
CA GLU A 269 -3.26 -21.69 1.04
C GLU A 269 -2.55 -20.88 2.13
N PRO A 270 -1.25 -21.09 2.37
CA PRO A 270 -0.49 -20.26 3.28
C PRO A 270 -0.28 -18.88 2.65
N ARG A 271 -0.50 -17.82 3.44
CA ARG A 271 -0.49 -16.44 2.95
C ARG A 271 0.73 -15.71 3.51
N GLN A 272 0.69 -15.19 4.73
CA GLN A 272 1.81 -14.46 5.31
C GLN A 272 2.47 -15.26 6.45
N PRO A 273 3.81 -15.35 6.50
CA PRO A 273 4.54 -15.71 7.70
C PRO A 273 4.67 -14.51 8.63
N LEU A 274 4.60 -14.73 9.93
CA LEU A 274 5.02 -13.80 10.98
C LEU A 274 6.05 -14.50 11.87
N ILE A 275 7.09 -13.77 12.28
CA ILE A 275 8.12 -14.26 13.20
C ILE A 275 8.22 -13.29 14.38
N ALA A 276 7.95 -13.78 15.59
CA ALA A 276 8.09 -13.01 16.81
C ALA A 276 8.15 -13.90 18.05
N ASP A 277 8.69 -13.38 19.14
CA ASP A 277 8.67 -14.02 20.45
C ASP A 277 7.35 -13.70 21.19
N TRP A 278 6.30 -14.52 21.00
CA TRP A 278 4.96 -14.24 21.57
C TRP A 278 4.82 -14.65 23.03
N ASP A 279 5.69 -15.52 23.56
CA ASP A 279 5.69 -15.89 24.97
C ASP A 279 6.84 -15.27 25.79
N ASN A 280 7.65 -14.40 25.16
CA ASN A 280 8.80 -13.69 25.73
C ASN A 280 9.86 -14.65 26.32
N ASP A 281 10.07 -15.82 25.72
CA ASP A 281 11.05 -16.81 26.19
C ASP A 281 12.44 -16.65 25.56
N GLY A 282 12.57 -15.78 24.56
CA GLY A 282 13.80 -15.45 23.85
C GLY A 282 13.97 -16.20 22.52
N ASP A 283 13.11 -17.18 22.23
CA ASP A 283 13.13 -17.93 20.97
C ASP A 283 12.07 -17.38 20.00
N GLN A 284 12.39 -17.37 18.71
CA GLN A 284 11.50 -16.80 17.69
C GLN A 284 10.43 -17.81 17.28
N ASP A 285 9.16 -17.53 17.58
CA ASP A 285 8.02 -18.33 17.16
C ASP A 285 7.55 -17.97 15.75
N ILE A 286 6.71 -18.83 15.16
CA ILE A 286 6.18 -18.64 13.81
C ILE A 286 4.67 -18.70 13.79
N MET A 287 4.04 -17.73 13.13
CA MET A 287 2.62 -17.76 12.77
C MET A 287 2.46 -17.72 11.25
N ILE A 288 1.46 -18.40 10.71
CA ILE A 288 1.12 -18.37 9.29
C ILE A 288 -0.38 -18.10 9.12
N THR A 289 -0.71 -17.03 8.40
CA THR A 289 -2.10 -16.78 7.96
C THR A 289 -2.47 -17.72 6.82
N TYR A 290 -3.75 -18.07 6.71
CA TYR A 290 -4.24 -19.08 5.78
C TYR A 290 -5.54 -18.66 5.10
N VAL A 291 -5.73 -19.17 3.88
CA VAL A 291 -7.04 -19.25 3.23
C VAL A 291 -7.66 -20.61 3.51
N ASP A 292 -8.92 -20.59 3.93
CA ASP A 292 -9.78 -21.76 4.18
C ASP A 292 -9.28 -22.71 5.29
N GLU A 293 -8.33 -22.28 6.11
CA GLU A 293 -7.81 -23.06 7.25
C GLU A 293 -7.57 -22.21 8.48
N PRO A 294 -7.56 -22.83 9.67
CA PRO A 294 -7.11 -22.15 10.87
C PRO A 294 -5.75 -21.50 10.65
N HIS A 295 -5.59 -20.25 11.06
CA HIS A 295 -4.27 -19.62 11.15
C HIS A 295 -3.42 -20.43 12.11
N ARG A 296 -2.21 -20.82 11.67
CA ARG A 296 -1.35 -21.71 12.46
C ARG A 296 -0.34 -20.90 13.23
N ILE A 297 -0.06 -21.32 14.45
CA ILE A 297 1.00 -20.75 15.28
C ILE A 297 1.81 -21.87 15.90
N TYR A 298 3.12 -21.66 15.93
CA TYR A 298 4.12 -22.65 16.22
C TYR A 298 5.09 -22.07 17.23
N ARG A 299 5.12 -22.67 18.42
CA ARG A 299 6.10 -22.33 19.45
C ARG A 299 7.46 -22.90 19.08
N ASN A 300 8.51 -22.08 19.13
CA ASN A 300 9.89 -22.57 19.04
C ASN A 300 10.30 -23.20 20.37
N ASN A 301 10.89 -24.41 20.33
CA ASN A 301 11.28 -25.12 21.56
C ASN A 301 12.74 -24.86 21.98
N GLY A 302 13.44 -23.95 21.28
CA GLY A 302 14.86 -23.61 21.53
C GLY A 302 15.86 -24.66 21.04
N ASP A 303 15.39 -25.73 20.39
CA ASP A 303 16.21 -26.81 19.83
C ASP A 303 16.07 -26.94 18.30
N GLY A 304 15.52 -25.91 17.66
CA GLY A 304 15.24 -25.86 16.22
C GLY A 304 14.01 -26.66 15.79
N ARG A 305 13.19 -27.15 16.74
CA ARG A 305 11.88 -27.75 16.48
C ARG A 305 10.75 -26.84 16.92
N PHE A 306 9.60 -27.05 16.30
CA PHE A 306 8.38 -26.29 16.55
C PHE A 306 7.25 -27.16 17.07
N THR A 307 6.53 -26.64 18.07
CA THR A 307 5.30 -27.22 18.62
C THR A 307 4.09 -26.46 18.09
N ASP A 308 3.17 -27.15 17.42
CA ASP A 308 1.90 -26.54 16.98
C ASP A 308 1.02 -26.21 18.20
N VAL A 309 0.78 -24.91 18.41
CA VAL A 309 -0.05 -24.37 19.50
C VAL A 309 -1.34 -23.72 18.97
N THR A 310 -1.71 -24.00 17.71
CA THR A 310 -2.89 -23.43 17.02
C THR A 310 -4.19 -23.60 17.80
N ALA A 311 -4.38 -24.77 18.44
CA ALA A 311 -5.59 -25.05 19.21
C ALA A 311 -5.69 -24.21 20.50
N ILE A 312 -4.54 -23.82 21.09
CA ILE A 312 -4.48 -22.96 22.27
C ILE A 312 -4.75 -21.51 21.86
N ALA A 313 -4.10 -21.06 20.79
CA ALA A 313 -4.24 -19.69 20.31
C ALA A 313 -5.61 -19.37 19.71
N ALA A 314 -6.25 -20.36 19.07
CA ALA A 314 -7.63 -20.28 18.60
C ALA A 314 -7.91 -19.04 17.72
N LEU A 315 -6.96 -18.64 16.87
CA LEU A 315 -6.99 -17.43 16.04
C LEU A 315 -8.02 -17.45 14.88
N GLY A 316 -8.87 -18.48 14.79
CA GLY A 316 -9.84 -18.61 13.69
C GLY A 316 -9.18 -18.85 12.33
N GLY A 317 -9.80 -18.36 11.25
CA GLY A 317 -9.29 -18.45 9.87
C GLY A 317 -9.97 -19.50 8.98
N ALA A 318 -10.58 -20.55 9.56
CA ALA A 318 -11.28 -21.57 8.78
C ALA A 318 -12.48 -20.98 7.99
N GLY A 319 -12.55 -21.25 6.69
CA GLY A 319 -13.57 -20.70 5.78
C GLY A 319 -13.43 -19.21 5.46
N MET A 320 -12.34 -18.58 5.90
CA MET A 320 -12.00 -17.18 5.67
C MET A 320 -10.86 -17.09 4.65
N VAL A 321 -10.65 -15.88 4.12
CA VAL A 321 -9.49 -15.55 3.29
C VAL A 321 -8.55 -14.69 4.12
N GLY A 322 -7.67 -15.32 4.90
CA GLY A 322 -6.65 -14.60 5.66
C GLY A 322 -5.75 -13.81 4.72
N GLY A 323 -5.60 -12.52 5.00
CA GLY A 323 -4.73 -11.61 4.27
C GLY A 323 -3.43 -11.37 5.03
N PRO A 324 -2.87 -10.17 4.88
CA PRO A 324 -1.76 -9.74 5.70
C PRO A 324 -2.11 -9.61 7.17
N ALA A 325 -1.10 -9.69 8.01
CA ALA A 325 -1.19 -9.53 9.44
C ALA A 325 0.06 -8.81 9.95
N THR A 326 -0.03 -8.22 11.13
CA THR A 326 1.12 -7.68 11.85
C THR A 326 1.07 -8.06 13.32
N THR A 327 2.22 -7.96 13.98
CA THR A 327 2.38 -8.18 15.42
C THR A 327 2.81 -6.88 16.07
N VAL A 328 2.14 -6.49 17.16
CA VAL A 328 2.31 -5.18 17.79
C VAL A 328 1.79 -5.23 19.22
N ASP A 329 2.44 -4.53 20.16
CA ASP A 329 1.91 -4.36 21.52
C ASP A 329 0.98 -3.14 21.55
N VAL A 330 -0.34 -3.34 21.44
CA VAL A 330 -1.28 -2.21 21.30
C VAL A 330 -1.65 -1.57 22.64
N ASN A 331 -1.37 -2.27 23.74
CA ASN A 331 -1.82 -1.89 25.07
C ASN A 331 -0.65 -1.59 26.05
N ASN A 332 0.60 -1.69 25.57
CA ASN A 332 1.86 -1.51 26.29
C ASN A 332 2.00 -2.42 27.52
N ASP A 333 1.51 -3.67 27.43
CA ASP A 333 1.62 -4.67 28.51
C ASP A 333 2.87 -5.56 28.41
N GLY A 334 3.68 -5.38 27.35
CA GLY A 334 4.91 -6.13 27.10
C GLY A 334 4.67 -7.46 26.38
N LEU A 335 3.43 -7.79 26.01
CA LEU A 335 3.08 -8.93 25.17
C LEU A 335 2.74 -8.45 23.76
N LEU A 336 3.16 -9.20 22.75
CA LEU A 336 2.82 -8.89 21.38
C LEU A 336 1.42 -9.40 21.04
N ASP A 337 0.55 -8.49 20.57
CA ASP A 337 -0.78 -8.77 20.05
C ASP A 337 -0.71 -9.07 18.55
N ILE A 338 -1.76 -9.65 17.97
CA ILE A 338 -1.83 -10.00 16.55
C ILE A 338 -3.03 -9.30 15.90
N TYR A 339 -2.78 -8.53 14.85
CA TYR A 339 -3.83 -7.96 14.00
C TYR A 339 -3.84 -8.65 12.64
N ILE A 340 -4.98 -9.18 12.23
CA ILE A 340 -5.15 -9.96 10.99
C ILE A 340 -6.17 -9.26 10.09
N GLU A 341 -5.76 -9.01 8.84
CA GLU A 341 -6.67 -8.56 7.80
C GLU A 341 -7.35 -9.73 7.10
N TYR A 342 -8.57 -9.49 6.63
CA TYR A 342 -9.30 -10.44 5.81
C TYR A 342 -9.69 -9.82 4.47
N PHE A 343 -9.51 -10.61 3.43
CA PHE A 343 -9.92 -10.21 2.08
C PHE A 343 -11.41 -10.50 1.84
N GLY A 344 -11.89 -10.28 0.62
CA GLY A 344 -13.19 -10.78 0.18
C GLY A 344 -13.27 -12.30 0.09
N ASN A 345 -14.44 -12.88 0.40
CA ASN A 345 -14.63 -14.33 0.42
C ASN A 345 -14.88 -14.92 -0.98
N TYR A 346 -13.85 -14.88 -1.83
CA TYR A 346 -13.88 -15.48 -3.16
C TYR A 346 -14.08 -17.01 -3.12
N LEU A 347 -13.88 -17.67 -1.97
CA LEU A 347 -14.18 -19.10 -1.79
C LEU A 347 -15.68 -19.38 -1.90
N LYS A 348 -16.53 -18.35 -1.80
CA LYS A 348 -17.97 -18.40 -2.01
C LYS A 348 -18.40 -17.74 -3.34
N GLY A 349 -17.45 -17.23 -4.11
CA GLY A 349 -17.73 -16.44 -5.32
C GLY A 349 -18.13 -14.99 -5.04
N ASP A 350 -17.87 -14.49 -3.83
CA ASP A 350 -18.12 -13.08 -3.51
C ASP A 350 -17.18 -12.19 -4.34
N LEU A 351 -17.72 -11.08 -4.84
CA LEU A 351 -17.01 -10.09 -5.66
C LEU A 351 -16.99 -8.76 -4.92
N PRO A 352 -15.97 -7.91 -5.13
CA PRO A 352 -16.00 -6.56 -4.59
C PRO A 352 -17.21 -5.85 -5.19
N THR A 353 -17.88 -5.03 -4.38
CA THR A 353 -18.96 -4.21 -4.94
C THR A 353 -18.37 -3.18 -5.91
N LEU A 354 -19.23 -2.59 -6.72
CA LEU A 354 -18.83 -1.52 -7.65
C LEU A 354 -18.71 -0.16 -6.94
N LYS A 355 -19.00 -0.09 -5.64
CA LYS A 355 -18.81 1.13 -4.85
C LYS A 355 -17.33 1.48 -4.77
N ARG A 356 -17.01 2.76 -4.94
CA ARG A 356 -15.65 3.30 -4.71
C ARG A 356 -15.17 2.98 -3.29
N ARG A 357 -16.01 3.22 -2.29
CA ARG A 357 -15.76 2.82 -0.88
C ARG A 357 -16.36 1.44 -0.60
N ASN A 358 -15.67 0.39 -1.04
CA ASN A 358 -16.13 -0.98 -0.88
C ASN A 358 -15.99 -1.45 0.58
N ASP A 359 -17.04 -2.11 1.10
CA ASP A 359 -17.19 -2.49 2.50
C ASP A 359 -17.72 -3.93 2.69
N ASN A 360 -17.63 -4.75 1.64
CA ASN A 360 -18.10 -6.14 1.64
C ASN A 360 -16.98 -7.19 1.78
N GLY A 361 -15.79 -6.78 2.21
CA GLY A 361 -14.69 -7.67 2.54
C GLY A 361 -14.91 -8.40 3.87
N GLY A 362 -13.93 -9.23 4.24
CA GLY A 362 -13.87 -9.81 5.58
C GLY A 362 -13.61 -8.73 6.62
N GLU A 363 -14.10 -8.95 7.85
CA GLU A 363 -13.88 -8.02 8.95
C GLU A 363 -12.53 -8.30 9.60
N ASN A 364 -11.65 -7.29 9.67
CA ASN A 364 -10.34 -7.40 10.31
C ASN A 364 -10.46 -7.66 11.82
N VAL A 365 -9.50 -8.39 12.37
CA VAL A 365 -9.55 -8.87 13.76
C VAL A 365 -8.25 -8.56 14.52
N LEU A 366 -8.40 -8.06 15.74
CA LEU A 366 -7.31 -7.89 16.70
C LEU A 366 -7.41 -8.95 17.81
N PHE A 367 -6.30 -9.61 18.10
CA PHE A 367 -6.14 -10.63 19.13
C PHE A 367 -5.17 -10.13 20.21
N ILE A 368 -5.69 -9.88 21.41
CA ILE A 368 -4.90 -9.43 22.56
C ILE A 368 -4.25 -10.64 23.23
N ASN A 369 -2.93 -10.63 23.33
CA ASN A 369 -2.16 -11.71 23.94
C ASN A 369 -2.32 -11.68 25.47
N LYS A 370 -2.57 -12.85 26.07
CA LYS A 370 -2.71 -13.05 27.53
C LYS A 370 -1.55 -13.88 28.11
N GLY A 371 -0.54 -14.12 27.30
CA GLY A 371 0.63 -14.94 27.60
C GLY A 371 0.42 -16.41 27.27
N ASN A 372 1.53 -17.13 27.05
CA ASN A 372 1.55 -18.55 26.74
C ASN A 372 0.64 -18.93 25.55
N PHE A 373 0.66 -18.12 24.49
CA PHE A 373 -0.14 -18.31 23.27
C PHE A 373 -1.66 -18.33 23.50
N VAL A 374 -2.17 -17.78 24.61
CA VAL A 374 -3.60 -17.57 24.81
C VAL A 374 -3.96 -16.18 24.33
N PHE A 375 -4.85 -16.08 23.35
CA PHE A 375 -5.28 -14.81 22.77
C PHE A 375 -6.77 -14.57 23.00
N GLU A 376 -7.12 -13.31 23.27
CA GLU A 376 -8.49 -12.83 23.37
C GLU A 376 -8.82 -11.97 22.14
N GLN A 377 -9.81 -12.37 21.35
CA GLN A 377 -10.30 -11.52 20.27
C GLN A 377 -10.93 -10.24 20.83
N ALA A 378 -10.35 -9.09 20.50
CA ALA A 378 -10.92 -7.80 20.87
C ALA A 378 -12.21 -7.54 20.09
N LYS A 379 -13.26 -7.09 20.79
CA LYS A 379 -14.52 -6.71 20.16
C LYS A 379 -14.29 -5.60 19.14
N ASP A 380 -14.81 -5.80 17.93
CA ASP A 380 -14.73 -4.85 16.80
C ASP A 380 -13.29 -4.34 16.55
N ALA A 381 -12.27 -5.15 16.89
CA ALA A 381 -10.85 -4.77 16.86
C ALA A 381 -10.56 -3.40 17.52
N LEU A 382 -11.27 -3.10 18.62
CA LEU A 382 -11.21 -1.80 19.32
C LEU A 382 -11.54 -0.58 18.44
N GLY A 383 -12.27 -0.77 17.33
CA GLY A 383 -12.60 0.26 16.34
C GLY A 383 -11.78 0.19 15.05
N ALA A 384 -10.83 -0.74 14.95
CA ALA A 384 -10.01 -0.97 13.75
C ALA A 384 -10.54 -2.11 12.85
N ASN A 385 -11.82 -2.46 12.94
CA ASN A 385 -12.44 -3.57 12.17
C ASN A 385 -12.82 -3.15 10.74
N ASN A 386 -11.84 -2.68 9.95
CA ASN A 386 -12.03 -2.34 8.54
C ASN A 386 -12.63 -3.55 7.78
N LYS A 387 -13.53 -3.28 6.82
CA LYS A 387 -14.27 -4.28 6.01
C LYS A 387 -14.03 -4.12 4.51
N GLY A 388 -12.98 -3.39 4.13
CA GLY A 388 -12.45 -3.43 2.79
C GLY A 388 -11.81 -4.79 2.51
N TRP A 389 -11.33 -4.96 1.29
CA TRP A 389 -10.62 -6.16 0.88
C TRP A 389 -9.15 -5.99 1.26
N GLY A 390 -8.82 -6.28 2.53
CA GLY A 390 -7.52 -5.97 3.15
C GLY A 390 -6.33 -6.71 2.53
N GLN A 391 -5.28 -5.97 2.20
CA GLN A 391 -4.08 -6.45 1.50
C GLN A 391 -2.78 -5.78 1.96
N ALA A 392 -2.79 -4.91 2.96
CA ALA A 392 -1.56 -4.39 3.54
C ALA A 392 -1.81 -3.91 4.96
N VAL A 393 -0.93 -4.27 5.89
CA VAL A 393 -0.98 -3.73 7.25
C VAL A 393 0.42 -3.48 7.79
N THR A 394 0.58 -2.37 8.50
CA THR A 394 1.77 -2.08 9.30
C THR A 394 1.38 -1.25 10.54
N HIS A 395 2.35 -1.02 11.42
CA HIS A 395 2.17 -0.20 12.62
C HIS A 395 3.30 0.82 12.76
N ALA A 396 3.00 1.97 13.36
CA ALA A 396 3.98 3.00 13.72
C ALA A 396 3.37 3.96 14.76
N ASP A 397 4.18 4.64 15.57
CA ASP A 397 3.70 5.74 16.41
C ASP A 397 3.60 7.03 15.56
N LEU A 398 2.45 7.25 14.91
CA LEU A 398 2.29 8.30 13.89
C LEU A 398 2.15 9.70 14.50
N ASN A 399 1.64 9.78 15.73
CA ASN A 399 1.45 11.05 16.44
C ASN A 399 2.49 11.29 17.55
N MET A 400 3.48 10.40 17.68
CA MET A 400 4.57 10.42 18.66
C MET A 400 4.08 10.46 20.11
N ASP A 401 2.96 9.79 20.42
CA ASP A 401 2.38 9.77 21.76
C ASP A 401 2.82 8.56 22.62
N GLY A 402 3.69 7.71 22.08
CA GLY A 402 4.23 6.52 22.74
C GLY A 402 3.29 5.31 22.67
N TRP A 403 2.36 5.31 21.73
CA TRP A 403 1.47 4.19 21.45
C TRP A 403 1.53 3.84 19.96
N GLN A 404 1.58 2.54 19.66
CA GLN A 404 1.61 2.09 18.28
C GLN A 404 0.22 2.26 17.64
N ASP A 405 0.20 2.96 16.50
CA ASP A 405 -0.95 3.12 15.62
C ASP A 405 -0.95 2.06 14.52
N LEU A 406 -2.06 1.92 13.79
CA LEU A 406 -2.17 0.97 12.67
C LEU A 406 -2.42 1.70 11.35
N ILE A 407 -1.79 1.24 10.27
CA ILE A 407 -2.13 1.63 8.90
C ILE A 407 -2.64 0.39 8.18
N VAL A 408 -3.83 0.49 7.60
CA VAL A 408 -4.56 -0.61 6.95
C VAL A 408 -4.84 -0.23 5.50
N GLY A 409 -4.42 -1.08 4.59
CA GLY A 409 -4.49 -0.91 3.14
C GLY A 409 -5.43 -1.93 2.49
N ASN A 410 -6.26 -1.46 1.55
CA ASN A 410 -7.26 -2.29 0.89
C ASN A 410 -7.04 -2.33 -0.63
N ASP A 411 -7.24 -3.49 -1.26
CA ASP A 411 -7.36 -3.64 -2.72
C ASP A 411 -8.71 -3.10 -3.23
N PHE A 412 -9.75 -3.26 -2.41
CA PHE A 412 -11.05 -2.66 -2.64
C PHE A 412 -11.58 -2.13 -1.33
N GLY A 413 -11.56 -0.82 -1.16
CA GLY A 413 -11.95 -0.15 0.07
C GLY A 413 -11.20 1.17 0.21
N VAL A 414 -11.23 1.74 1.41
CA VAL A 414 -10.48 2.96 1.73
C VAL A 414 -9.41 2.60 2.76
N ASN A 415 -8.19 3.08 2.55
CA ASN A 415 -7.11 2.90 3.52
C ASN A 415 -7.43 3.66 4.81
N SER A 416 -7.10 3.07 5.95
CA SER A 416 -7.36 3.64 7.27
C SER A 416 -6.06 3.88 8.03
N TYR A 417 -6.01 4.98 8.77
CA TYR A 417 -4.87 5.38 9.60
C TYR A 417 -5.37 5.53 11.04
N TYR A 418 -5.25 4.47 11.82
CA TYR A 418 -5.89 4.31 13.12
C TYR A 418 -4.99 4.81 14.24
N ILE A 419 -5.33 5.95 14.83
CA ILE A 419 -4.65 6.46 16.02
C ILE A 419 -5.13 5.72 17.26
N ASN A 420 -4.20 5.09 17.97
CA ASN A 420 -4.40 4.38 19.22
C ASN A 420 -4.75 5.37 20.34
N LYS A 421 -5.80 5.05 21.11
CA LYS A 421 -6.24 5.80 22.28
C LYS A 421 -5.80 5.09 23.55
N GLN A 422 -4.49 4.91 23.67
CA GLN A 422 -3.83 4.36 24.84
C GLN A 422 -4.33 2.95 25.20
N GLY A 423 -4.41 2.07 24.21
CA GLY A 423 -4.85 0.67 24.33
C GLY A 423 -6.34 0.47 24.50
N LYS A 424 -7.16 1.55 24.43
CA LYS A 424 -8.61 1.47 24.71
C LYS A 424 -9.47 1.44 23.46
N ALA A 425 -9.01 2.08 22.39
CA ALA A 425 -9.73 2.23 21.14
C ALA A 425 -8.77 2.68 20.03
N PHE A 426 -9.14 2.44 18.79
CA PHE A 426 -8.55 3.04 17.61
C PHE A 426 -9.53 4.06 17.00
N VAL A 427 -8.99 5.16 16.45
CA VAL A 427 -9.79 6.16 15.73
C VAL A 427 -9.17 6.39 14.37
N ASP A 428 -9.95 6.17 13.31
CA ASP A 428 -9.50 6.43 11.94
C ASP A 428 -9.30 7.94 11.71
N TYR A 429 -8.11 8.30 11.24
CA TYR A 429 -7.67 9.66 10.94
C TYR A 429 -7.47 9.88 9.44
N ALA A 430 -7.71 8.89 8.57
CA ALA A 430 -7.44 9.00 7.14
C ALA A 430 -8.04 10.26 6.50
N ASP A 431 -9.31 10.58 6.79
CA ASP A 431 -9.97 11.79 6.25
C ASP A 431 -9.31 13.09 6.78
N LYS A 432 -8.80 13.09 8.02
CA LYS A 432 -8.22 14.29 8.68
C LYS A 432 -6.82 14.63 8.18
N ILE A 433 -6.08 13.60 7.78
CA ILE A 433 -4.69 13.72 7.31
C ILE A 433 -4.59 13.65 5.78
N GLY A 434 -5.72 13.48 5.09
CA GLY A 434 -5.83 13.57 3.64
C GLY A 434 -5.47 12.30 2.88
N THR A 435 -5.48 11.15 3.56
CA THR A 435 -5.09 9.85 3.01
C THR A 435 -6.26 8.90 2.79
N SER A 436 -7.51 9.38 2.96
CA SER A 436 -8.77 8.63 2.79
C SER A 436 -9.11 8.35 1.31
N LYS A 437 -8.17 7.77 0.60
CA LYS A 437 -8.25 7.45 -0.82
C LYS A 437 -8.76 6.01 -0.98
N PRO A 438 -9.81 5.78 -1.77
CA PRO A 438 -10.15 4.44 -2.21
C PRO A 438 -9.01 3.89 -3.05
N SER A 439 -8.40 2.78 -2.67
CA SER A 439 -7.12 2.37 -3.25
C SER A 439 -7.14 0.92 -3.73
N TYR A 440 -6.12 0.54 -4.51
CA TYR A 440 -5.80 -0.85 -4.89
C TYR A 440 -4.53 -1.29 -4.16
N THR A 441 -4.48 -1.04 -2.86
CA THR A 441 -3.25 -1.09 -2.08
C THR A 441 -2.77 -2.51 -1.89
N MET A 442 -1.52 -2.76 -2.29
CA MET A 442 -0.84 -4.04 -2.09
C MET A 442 0.20 -3.96 -0.97
N ASN A 443 0.86 -2.82 -0.77
CA ASN A 443 1.85 -2.62 0.28
C ASN A 443 1.78 -1.22 0.91
N ILE A 444 2.24 -1.14 2.16
CA ILE A 444 2.53 0.08 2.90
C ILE A 444 4.00 0.01 3.35
N GLY A 445 4.90 0.72 2.66
CA GLY A 445 6.31 0.87 3.05
C GLY A 445 6.51 2.10 3.94
N LEU A 446 7.45 2.03 4.89
CA LEU A 446 7.72 3.11 5.85
C LEU A 446 9.20 3.53 5.83
N SER A 447 9.46 4.83 5.91
CA SER A 447 10.80 5.41 6.09
C SER A 447 10.66 6.80 6.75
N ASP A 448 11.75 7.54 6.92
CA ASP A 448 11.78 8.95 7.34
C ASP A 448 12.65 9.71 6.32
N LEU A 449 12.10 9.96 5.12
CA LEU A 449 12.85 10.52 4.00
C LEU A 449 13.14 12.01 4.19
N ASN A 450 12.39 12.69 5.05
CA ASN A 450 12.55 14.11 5.33
C ASN A 450 13.37 14.38 6.62
N HIS A 451 13.78 13.34 7.34
CA HIS A 451 14.49 13.40 8.62
C HIS A 451 13.77 14.26 9.67
N ASP A 452 12.46 14.10 9.82
CA ASP A 452 11.65 14.76 10.86
C ASP A 452 11.26 13.86 12.05
N GLY A 453 11.47 12.55 11.90
CA GLY A 453 11.34 11.54 12.96
C GLY A 453 9.96 10.92 13.01
N ILE A 454 9.13 11.19 12.02
CA ILE A 454 7.80 10.65 11.80
C ILE A 454 7.88 9.73 10.56
N ALA A 455 7.07 8.68 10.55
CA ALA A 455 7.04 7.78 9.41
C ALA A 455 6.43 8.46 8.18
N ASP A 456 7.21 8.57 7.11
CA ASP A 456 6.76 8.74 5.73
C ASP A 456 6.22 7.42 5.18
N VAL A 457 5.26 7.49 4.27
CA VAL A 457 4.49 6.32 3.83
C VAL A 457 4.49 6.21 2.31
N TYR A 458 4.90 5.05 1.79
CA TYR A 458 4.74 4.69 0.39
C TYR A 458 3.66 3.63 0.23
N ILE A 459 2.67 3.92 -0.61
CA ILE A 459 1.58 3.00 -0.95
C ILE A 459 1.81 2.45 -2.35
N SER A 460 2.01 1.14 -2.47
CA SER A 460 1.97 0.47 -3.77
C SER A 460 0.51 0.17 -4.13
N ASN A 461 0.14 0.46 -5.38
CA ASN A 461 -1.18 0.23 -5.93
C ASN A 461 -1.07 -0.55 -7.25
N ILE A 462 -2.15 -1.23 -7.60
CA ILE A 462 -2.29 -1.84 -8.91
C ILE A 462 -2.74 -0.78 -9.92
N VAL A 463 -1.85 -0.47 -10.86
CA VAL A 463 -2.16 0.41 -12.00
C VAL A 463 -2.47 -0.42 -13.25
N THR A 464 -3.73 -0.69 -13.55
CA THR A 464 -4.16 -1.19 -14.86
C THR A 464 -5.14 -0.25 -15.55
N MET A 465 -4.76 0.46 -16.62
CA MET A 465 -5.74 1.24 -17.39
C MET A 465 -6.78 0.30 -18.05
N ASN A 466 -7.88 -0.01 -17.37
CA ASN A 466 -9.04 -0.64 -18.01
C ASN A 466 -9.84 0.42 -18.76
N LYS A 467 -9.31 0.87 -19.90
CA LYS A 467 -10.15 1.40 -20.98
C LYS A 467 -10.64 0.19 -21.78
N ASP A 468 -11.60 -0.55 -21.23
CA ASP A 468 -12.19 -1.74 -21.86
C ASP A 468 -13.11 -1.41 -23.05
N GLN A 469 -12.73 -0.45 -23.91
CA GLN A 469 -13.39 -0.23 -25.20
C GLN A 469 -12.39 0.16 -26.29
N LYS A 470 -12.51 -0.50 -27.44
CA LYS A 470 -11.95 -0.04 -28.71
C LYS A 470 -12.37 1.41 -28.90
N TYR A 471 -11.42 2.34 -28.93
CA TYR A 471 -11.67 3.65 -29.52
C TYR A 471 -12.00 3.42 -31.00
N VAL A 472 -13.28 3.54 -31.33
CA VAL A 472 -13.72 3.77 -32.71
C VAL A 472 -13.66 5.28 -32.88
N LEU A 473 -12.88 5.77 -33.85
CA LEU A 473 -12.99 7.16 -34.27
C LEU A 473 -14.44 7.39 -34.70
N PRO A 474 -15.22 8.23 -34.02
CA PRO A 474 -16.62 8.39 -34.34
C PRO A 474 -16.74 8.93 -35.77
N SER A 475 -17.53 8.23 -36.59
CA SER A 475 -18.07 8.75 -37.85
C SER A 475 -19.51 9.19 -37.63
N GLU A 476 -20.11 9.86 -38.62
CA GLU A 476 -21.53 10.27 -38.61
C GLU A 476 -22.51 9.08 -38.41
N GLU A 477 -22.05 7.84 -38.57
CA GLU A 477 -22.83 6.61 -38.41
C GLU A 477 -22.62 5.91 -37.05
N THR A 478 -21.70 6.41 -36.22
CA THR A 478 -21.42 5.80 -34.91
C THR A 478 -22.56 6.14 -33.96
N GLN A 479 -23.48 5.19 -33.74
CA GLN A 479 -24.47 5.30 -32.67
C GLN A 479 -23.75 5.20 -31.32
N ALA A 480 -23.92 6.22 -30.48
CA ALA A 480 -23.47 6.15 -29.09
C ALA A 480 -24.26 5.06 -28.37
N GLU A 481 -23.62 3.96 -28.01
CA GLU A 481 -24.19 2.97 -27.11
C GLU A 481 -23.97 3.41 -25.66
N PHE A 482 -24.95 4.13 -25.12
CA PHE A 482 -25.03 4.41 -23.69
C PHE A 482 -25.44 3.14 -22.97
N ASN A 483 -24.51 2.57 -22.21
CA ASN A 483 -24.82 1.55 -21.21
C ASN A 483 -24.69 2.21 -19.82
N PRO A 484 -25.81 2.65 -19.21
CA PRO A 484 -25.80 3.35 -17.92
C PRO A 484 -25.14 2.53 -16.82
N ASP A 485 -25.30 1.20 -16.85
CA ASP A 485 -24.66 0.31 -15.89
C ASP A 485 -23.14 0.29 -16.09
N LYS A 486 -22.62 0.26 -17.33
CA LYS A 486 -21.17 0.28 -17.56
C LYS A 486 -20.54 1.63 -17.22
N LEU A 487 -21.22 2.72 -17.56
CA LEU A 487 -20.76 4.09 -17.24
C LEU A 487 -20.77 4.35 -15.73
N ALA A 488 -21.79 3.85 -15.01
CA ALA A 488 -21.87 3.90 -13.53
C ALA A 488 -20.75 3.13 -12.80
N ASN A 489 -20.00 2.31 -13.52
CA ASN A 489 -19.02 1.41 -12.94
C ASN A 489 -17.63 1.58 -13.59
N MET A 490 -17.41 2.64 -14.38
CA MET A 490 -16.09 2.98 -14.91
C MET A 490 -15.15 3.37 -13.76
N ARG A 491 -13.98 2.72 -13.72
CA ARG A 491 -12.96 2.95 -12.69
C ARG A 491 -11.77 3.64 -13.31
N VAL A 492 -11.38 4.79 -12.77
CA VAL A 492 -10.06 5.35 -13.04
C VAL A 492 -9.05 4.66 -12.12
N VAL A 493 -7.86 4.49 -12.66
CA VAL A 493 -6.85 3.59 -12.14
C VAL A 493 -5.78 4.47 -11.51
N GLU A 494 -5.55 4.23 -10.24
CA GLU A 494 -4.77 5.12 -9.40
C GLU A 494 -3.33 4.61 -9.28
N GLY A 495 -2.38 5.53 -9.38
CA GLY A 495 -0.95 5.28 -9.22
C GLY A 495 -0.52 4.97 -7.78
N ASN A 496 0.75 4.61 -7.61
CA ASN A 496 1.38 4.57 -6.29
C ASN A 496 1.40 5.97 -5.67
N ASP A 497 1.43 6.04 -4.34
CA ASP A 497 1.49 7.31 -3.60
C ASP A 497 2.68 7.33 -2.65
N LEU A 498 3.43 8.43 -2.64
CA LEU A 498 4.40 8.74 -1.60
C LEU A 498 3.84 9.89 -0.76
N PHE A 499 3.68 9.67 0.53
CA PHE A 499 3.24 10.67 1.50
C PHE A 499 4.40 11.04 2.42
N ILE A 500 4.78 12.32 2.40
CA ILE A 500 5.75 12.90 3.32
C ILE A 500 5.00 13.51 4.50
N SER A 501 5.38 13.08 5.69
CA SER A 501 4.85 13.48 6.97
C SER A 501 5.31 14.90 7.35
N SER A 502 4.58 15.50 8.28
CA SER A 502 4.93 16.76 8.95
C SER A 502 3.95 17.01 10.10
N PHE A 503 4.33 17.89 11.04
CA PHE A 503 3.40 18.48 11.99
C PHE A 503 3.01 19.91 11.57
N ASP A 504 1.72 20.23 11.71
CA ASP A 504 1.27 21.61 11.60
C ASP A 504 1.73 22.45 12.81
N SER A 505 1.48 23.77 12.74
CA SER A 505 1.85 24.71 13.80
C SER A 505 1.24 24.42 15.18
N LYS A 506 0.25 23.52 15.25
CA LYS A 506 -0.45 23.08 16.48
C LYS A 506 -0.06 21.66 16.90
N GLY A 507 0.87 21.02 16.19
CA GLY A 507 1.32 19.66 16.48
C GLY A 507 0.37 18.58 15.96
N ALA A 508 -0.50 18.87 15.00
CA ALA A 508 -1.33 17.84 14.36
C ALA A 508 -0.61 17.25 13.14
N LEU A 509 -0.62 15.91 13.04
CA LEU A 509 -0.03 15.17 11.93
C LEU A 509 -0.67 15.57 10.59
N LYS A 510 0.17 15.73 9.57
CA LYS A 510 -0.21 15.99 8.19
C LYS A 510 0.63 15.14 7.25
N TYR A 511 -0.02 14.62 6.21
CA TYR A 511 0.66 14.01 5.08
C TYR A 511 0.49 14.87 3.85
N GLN A 512 1.57 15.00 3.08
CA GLN A 512 1.58 15.67 1.79
C GLN A 512 2.06 14.69 0.72
N ARG A 513 1.30 14.56 -0.37
CA ARG A 513 1.70 13.74 -1.51
C ARG A 513 2.96 14.35 -2.16
N SER A 514 3.96 13.53 -2.42
CA SER A 514 5.20 13.89 -3.09
C SER A 514 5.26 13.30 -4.49
N ASP A 515 5.74 14.08 -5.46
CA ASP A 515 6.00 13.68 -6.84
C ASP A 515 7.48 13.31 -7.08
N LYS A 516 8.29 13.30 -6.02
CA LYS A 516 9.75 13.06 -6.07
C LYS A 516 10.13 11.58 -6.20
N VAL A 517 9.26 10.79 -6.80
CA VAL A 517 9.54 9.40 -7.18
C VAL A 517 9.76 9.35 -8.68
N GLY A 518 10.97 8.95 -9.08
CA GLY A 518 11.37 8.84 -10.48
C GLY A 518 10.36 8.01 -11.28
N ARG A 519 10.19 8.34 -12.56
CA ARG A 519 9.20 7.72 -13.48
C ARG A 519 7.75 8.23 -13.35
N GLY A 520 7.46 9.11 -12.40
CA GLY A 520 6.14 9.70 -12.21
C GLY A 520 5.12 8.72 -11.62
N TYR A 521 4.02 9.26 -11.07
CA TYR A 521 3.07 8.52 -10.22
C TYR A 521 2.39 7.30 -10.86
N SER A 522 2.40 7.14 -12.19
CA SER A 522 1.58 6.14 -12.89
C SER A 522 2.35 4.94 -13.47
N SER A 523 3.67 4.80 -13.27
CA SER A 523 4.48 3.90 -14.10
C SER A 523 5.52 3.03 -13.37
N THR A 524 5.24 2.55 -12.16
CA THR A 524 6.08 1.51 -11.52
C THR A 524 5.73 0.11 -11.99
N GLY A 525 4.50 -0.14 -12.44
CA GLY A 525 4.00 -1.44 -12.90
C GLY A 525 2.84 -1.93 -12.04
N TRP A 526 2.55 -3.23 -12.10
CA TRP A 526 1.65 -3.87 -11.13
C TRP A 526 2.47 -4.16 -9.87
N ALA A 527 2.54 -3.17 -8.98
CA ALA A 527 3.40 -3.18 -7.80
C ALA A 527 2.75 -3.96 -6.66
N TRP A 528 3.40 -5.04 -6.21
CA TRP A 528 2.95 -5.84 -5.06
C TRP A 528 3.61 -5.35 -3.78
N ASP A 529 4.93 -5.35 -3.76
CA ASP A 529 5.75 -4.88 -2.64
C ASP A 529 6.49 -3.59 -3.05
N ALA A 530 6.74 -2.70 -2.09
CA ALA A 530 7.46 -1.46 -2.28
C ALA A 530 8.01 -1.00 -0.93
N GLU A 531 9.27 -1.31 -0.64
CA GLU A 531 9.84 -1.11 0.69
C GLU A 531 11.20 -0.43 0.65
N PHE A 532 11.51 0.27 1.74
CA PHE A 532 12.69 1.10 1.87
C PHE A 532 13.86 0.38 2.54
N PHE A 533 15.06 0.55 1.98
CA PHE A 533 16.29 0.13 2.63
C PHE A 533 17.51 0.91 2.12
N ASP A 534 18.57 1.01 2.91
CA ASP A 534 19.82 1.68 2.53
C ASP A 534 20.67 0.65 1.76
N ALA A 535 20.73 0.77 0.44
CA ALA A 535 21.36 -0.23 -0.41
C ALA A 535 22.87 -0.02 -0.56
N ASP A 536 23.36 1.20 -0.38
CA ASP A 536 24.75 1.55 -0.63
C ASP A 536 25.53 2.01 0.61
N ASN A 537 24.88 1.93 1.78
CA ASN A 537 25.37 2.29 3.10
C ASN A 537 25.74 3.78 3.24
N ASP A 538 25.14 4.68 2.45
CA ASP A 538 25.43 6.11 2.53
C ASP A 538 24.64 6.87 3.62
N GLY A 539 23.64 6.21 4.21
CA GLY A 539 22.86 6.68 5.35
C GLY A 539 21.51 7.30 5.00
N ASP A 540 21.06 7.23 3.74
CA ASP A 540 19.67 7.43 3.36
C ASP A 540 19.00 6.13 2.86
N ASP A 541 17.66 6.13 2.80
CA ASP A 541 16.90 4.96 2.37
C ASP A 541 16.55 5.04 0.86
N ASP A 542 16.79 3.93 0.16
CA ASP A 542 16.41 3.66 -1.22
C ASP A 542 15.08 2.89 -1.29
N LEU A 543 14.49 2.76 -2.49
CA LEU A 543 13.20 2.11 -2.67
C LEU A 543 13.25 0.97 -3.70
N TYR A 544 12.82 -0.23 -3.32
CA TYR A 544 12.64 -1.35 -4.25
C TYR A 544 11.17 -1.74 -4.42
N VAL A 545 10.70 -1.77 -5.67
CA VAL A 545 9.32 -2.05 -6.05
C VAL A 545 9.25 -3.35 -6.86
N LEU A 546 8.50 -4.31 -6.34
CA LEU A 546 8.30 -5.63 -6.94
C LEU A 546 7.10 -5.63 -7.88
N ASN A 547 7.32 -6.08 -9.11
CA ASN A 547 6.28 -6.10 -10.14
C ASN A 547 5.93 -7.50 -10.62
N GLY A 548 4.70 -7.63 -11.11
CA GLY A 548 4.21 -8.83 -11.74
C GLY A 548 2.69 -8.82 -11.82
N MET A 549 2.12 -9.50 -12.80
CA MET A 549 0.68 -9.62 -13.00
C MET A 549 0.28 -11.09 -12.88
N ASN A 550 -0.99 -11.38 -12.58
CA ASN A 550 -1.46 -12.77 -12.53
C ASN A 550 -1.35 -13.47 -13.90
N ASP A 551 -1.27 -14.80 -13.92
CA ASP A 551 -1.30 -15.56 -15.17
C ASP A 551 -2.72 -15.55 -15.76
N TYR A 552 -2.98 -14.74 -16.80
CA TYR A 552 -4.31 -14.64 -17.45
C TYR A 552 -4.53 -15.59 -18.63
N TYR A 553 -3.55 -16.43 -18.93
CA TYR A 553 -3.54 -17.22 -20.15
C TYR A 553 -4.37 -18.49 -20.03
N VAL A 554 -5.58 -18.47 -20.63
CA VAL A 554 -6.35 -19.71 -20.92
C VAL A 554 -5.65 -20.55 -22.00
N TYR A 555 -4.78 -19.93 -22.81
CA TYR A 555 -3.94 -20.54 -23.85
C TYR A 555 -2.50 -20.11 -23.64
N SER A 556 -1.53 -21.02 -23.75
CA SER A 556 -0.10 -20.76 -23.59
C SER A 556 0.41 -19.55 -24.39
N THR A 557 1.57 -18.99 -23.98
CA THR A 557 2.26 -17.92 -24.73
C THR A 557 2.44 -18.26 -26.21
N SER A 558 2.56 -19.55 -26.54
CA SER A 558 2.35 -20.06 -27.91
C SER A 558 0.89 -20.51 -28.08
N ASN A 559 0.13 -19.87 -28.96
CA ASN A 559 -1.21 -20.29 -29.31
C ASN A 559 -1.25 -20.85 -30.75
N PRO A 560 -1.28 -22.19 -30.92
CA PRO A 560 -1.34 -22.80 -32.25
C PRO A 560 -2.74 -22.71 -32.89
N TYR A 561 -3.72 -22.17 -32.18
CA TYR A 561 -5.10 -22.02 -32.63
C TYR A 561 -5.48 -20.57 -32.90
N TYR A 562 -4.55 -19.61 -32.78
CA TYR A 562 -4.84 -18.22 -33.13
C TYR A 562 -5.10 -18.12 -34.64
N ALA A 563 -6.19 -17.46 -35.01
CA ALA A 563 -6.51 -17.15 -36.39
C ALA A 563 -6.38 -15.64 -36.59
N ASP A 564 -5.65 -15.23 -37.62
CA ASP A 564 -5.55 -13.82 -38.00
C ASP A 564 -6.96 -13.28 -38.31
N PRO A 565 -7.42 -12.19 -37.65
CA PRO A 565 -8.79 -11.71 -37.78
C PRO A 565 -9.10 -11.07 -39.14
N ILE A 566 -8.09 -10.78 -39.96
CA ILE A 566 -8.23 -10.21 -41.30
C ILE A 566 -8.24 -11.31 -42.35
N THR A 567 -7.34 -12.30 -42.25
CA THR A 567 -7.21 -13.36 -43.26
C THR A 567 -7.94 -14.65 -42.89
N GLY A 568 -8.25 -14.86 -41.61
CA GLY A 568 -8.86 -16.08 -41.08
C GLY A 568 -7.91 -17.28 -41.01
N GLU A 569 -6.64 -17.11 -41.37
CA GLU A 569 -5.66 -18.19 -41.37
C GLU A 569 -5.16 -18.48 -39.96
N SER A 570 -5.09 -19.76 -39.60
CA SER A 570 -4.44 -20.18 -38.37
C SER A 570 -2.95 -19.89 -38.46
N VAL A 571 -2.46 -19.04 -37.55
CA VAL A 571 -1.03 -18.73 -37.41
C VAL A 571 -0.61 -19.03 -35.99
N ASN A 572 0.58 -19.62 -35.83
CA ASN A 572 1.21 -19.70 -34.52
C ASN A 572 1.49 -18.27 -34.06
N ALA A 573 0.71 -17.78 -33.10
CA ALA A 573 0.94 -16.49 -32.47
C ALA A 573 1.68 -16.69 -31.16
N GLU A 574 2.71 -15.89 -30.95
CA GLU A 574 3.33 -15.71 -29.64
C GLU A 574 2.73 -14.47 -28.97
N PHE A 575 2.07 -14.67 -27.84
CA PHE A 575 1.59 -13.58 -27.00
C PHE A 575 2.68 -13.21 -25.99
N PRO A 576 2.86 -11.90 -25.69
CA PRO A 576 3.77 -11.45 -24.63
C PRO A 576 3.44 -12.16 -23.32
N ASP A 577 4.42 -12.58 -22.51
CA ASP A 577 4.14 -13.11 -21.17
C ASP A 577 3.70 -11.97 -20.26
N ALA A 578 2.39 -11.69 -20.24
CA ALA A 578 1.80 -10.57 -19.54
C ALA A 578 1.92 -10.68 -18.01
N ALA A 579 2.30 -11.84 -17.46
CA ALA A 579 2.43 -12.05 -16.03
C ALA A 579 3.77 -11.55 -15.47
N LYS A 580 4.84 -11.51 -16.29
CA LYS A 580 6.17 -11.10 -15.84
C LYS A 580 6.44 -9.63 -16.16
N ALA A 581 6.96 -8.90 -15.19
CA ALA A 581 7.34 -7.50 -15.32
C ALA A 581 8.71 -7.28 -14.66
N SER A 582 9.41 -6.24 -15.11
CA SER A 582 10.68 -5.82 -14.49
C SER A 582 10.39 -5.13 -13.15
N ASN A 583 11.08 -5.57 -12.09
CA ASN A 583 11.10 -4.84 -10.82
C ASN A 583 11.81 -3.49 -10.99
N VAL A 584 11.52 -2.54 -10.10
CA VAL A 584 12.05 -1.18 -10.19
C VAL A 584 12.80 -0.84 -8.91
N PHE A 585 14.05 -0.44 -9.03
CA PHE A 585 14.87 0.07 -7.94
C PHE A 585 15.14 1.55 -8.12
N PHE A 586 15.02 2.31 -7.04
CA PHE A 586 15.28 3.73 -6.97
C PHE A 586 16.34 4.02 -5.91
N LEU A 587 17.43 4.66 -6.32
CA LEU A 587 18.39 5.25 -5.38
C LEU A 587 17.90 6.63 -4.93
N ASN A 588 18.08 6.98 -3.67
CA ASN A 588 17.79 8.32 -3.18
C ASN A 588 18.94 9.28 -3.52
N GLU A 589 18.75 10.06 -4.60
CA GLU A 589 19.77 10.97 -5.10
C GLU A 589 19.21 12.36 -5.33
N ALA A 590 20.00 13.38 -4.99
CA ALA A 590 19.68 14.79 -5.25
C ALA A 590 18.30 15.23 -4.71
N GLY A 591 17.86 14.60 -3.61
CA GLY A 591 16.59 14.87 -2.93
C GLY A 591 15.36 14.32 -3.66
N GLY A 592 15.51 13.17 -4.33
CA GLY A 592 14.43 12.39 -4.93
C GLY A 592 14.85 10.94 -5.21
N LEU A 593 13.86 10.07 -5.41
CA LEU A 593 14.10 8.65 -5.70
C LEU A 593 14.34 8.45 -7.20
N VAL A 594 15.58 8.22 -7.63
CA VAL A 594 16.02 8.13 -9.03
C VAL A 594 16.08 6.67 -9.47
N ASN A 595 15.42 6.33 -10.58
CA ASN A 595 15.41 4.94 -11.08
C ASN A 595 16.79 4.50 -11.59
N THR A 596 17.34 3.47 -10.95
CA THR A 596 18.66 2.88 -11.26
C THR A 596 18.57 1.35 -11.38
N SER A 597 17.41 0.81 -11.76
CA SER A 597 17.12 -0.63 -11.80
C SER A 597 18.15 -1.44 -12.59
N VAL A 598 18.49 -1.00 -13.82
CA VAL A 598 19.44 -1.71 -14.69
C VAL A 598 20.85 -1.61 -14.15
N GLN A 599 21.22 -0.44 -13.63
CA GLN A 599 22.55 -0.15 -13.11
C GLN A 599 22.79 -1.00 -11.86
N SER A 600 21.85 -1.00 -10.92
CA SER A 600 21.94 -1.75 -9.66
C SER A 600 21.97 -3.26 -9.84
N GLY A 601 21.34 -3.79 -10.89
CA GLY A 601 21.17 -5.23 -11.10
C GLY A 601 19.86 -5.80 -10.55
N LEU A 602 18.97 -4.94 -10.05
CA LEU A 602 17.65 -5.30 -9.51
C LEU A 602 16.49 -5.17 -10.52
N ASP A 603 16.78 -5.01 -11.82
CA ASP A 603 15.80 -4.99 -12.92
C ASP A 603 15.20 -6.37 -13.27
N PHE A 604 15.19 -7.30 -12.30
CA PHE A 604 14.71 -8.67 -12.48
C PHE A 604 13.31 -8.72 -13.10
N ILE A 605 13.19 -9.48 -14.19
CA ILE A 605 11.92 -9.72 -14.88
C ILE A 605 11.30 -11.00 -14.34
N GLY A 606 10.21 -10.84 -13.58
CA GLY A 606 9.52 -11.96 -12.95
C GLY A 606 8.10 -11.58 -12.53
N ASN A 607 7.48 -12.46 -11.75
CA ASN A 607 6.21 -12.19 -11.10
C ASN A 607 6.44 -12.04 -9.60
N SER A 608 7.16 -10.98 -9.25
CA SER A 608 7.67 -10.74 -7.89
C SER A 608 6.53 -10.31 -6.98
N ARG A 609 6.37 -10.98 -5.82
CA ARG A 609 5.28 -10.68 -4.89
C ARG A 609 5.76 -10.03 -3.61
N SER A 610 6.70 -10.67 -2.95
CA SER A 610 7.17 -10.32 -1.60
C SER A 610 8.69 -10.41 -1.56
N ALA A 611 9.33 -9.59 -0.73
CA ALA A 611 10.76 -9.64 -0.50
C ALA A 611 11.14 -9.45 0.97
N SER A 612 12.28 -10.01 1.37
CA SER A 612 12.92 -9.66 2.62
C SER A 612 14.30 -9.08 2.37
N TYR A 613 14.63 -8.02 3.12
CA TYR A 613 15.94 -7.38 3.12
C TYR A 613 16.71 -7.88 4.33
N LEU A 614 17.90 -8.44 4.12
CA LEU A 614 18.68 -9.12 5.14
C LEU A 614 20.15 -9.07 4.81
N ASP A 615 21.03 -9.11 5.80
CA ASP A 615 22.47 -9.32 5.59
C ASP A 615 22.76 -10.80 5.85
N PHE A 616 22.71 -11.64 4.79
CA PHE A 616 22.74 -13.09 4.96
C PHE A 616 24.15 -13.64 5.18
N ASP A 617 25.20 -12.95 4.73
CA ASP A 617 26.59 -13.39 4.88
C ASP A 617 27.38 -12.59 5.94
N ASN A 618 26.72 -11.64 6.60
CA ASN A 618 27.27 -10.77 7.66
C ASN A 618 28.43 -9.88 7.18
N ASP A 619 28.40 -9.42 5.92
CA ASP A 619 29.40 -8.49 5.39
C ASP A 619 29.06 -7.00 5.64
N GLY A 620 27.82 -6.74 6.07
CA GLY A 620 27.36 -5.43 6.49
C GLY A 620 26.73 -4.58 5.39
N ASP A 621 26.21 -5.20 4.35
CA ASP A 621 25.19 -4.61 3.49
C ASP A 621 23.89 -5.46 3.46
N LEU A 622 22.81 -4.86 2.97
CA LEU A 622 21.52 -5.55 2.89
C LEU A 622 21.35 -6.21 1.50
N ASP A 623 21.17 -7.52 1.52
CA ASP A 623 20.77 -8.39 0.41
C ASP A 623 19.25 -8.42 0.23
N VAL A 624 18.80 -8.96 -0.91
CA VAL A 624 17.36 -9.06 -1.23
C VAL A 624 16.95 -10.49 -1.57
N LEU A 625 16.06 -11.07 -0.77
CA LEU A 625 15.37 -12.33 -1.06
C LEU A 625 13.96 -12.07 -1.58
N VAL A 626 13.69 -12.41 -2.83
CA VAL A 626 12.38 -12.26 -3.49
C VAL A 626 11.66 -13.61 -3.62
N ASN A 627 10.39 -13.68 -3.22
CA ASN A 627 9.51 -14.81 -3.50
C ASN A 627 8.63 -14.54 -4.73
N ASN A 628 8.83 -15.31 -5.79
CA ASN A 628 8.19 -15.09 -7.09
C ASN A 628 6.99 -16.02 -7.29
N TYR A 629 5.86 -15.46 -7.69
CA TYR A 629 4.67 -16.26 -7.99
C TYR A 629 4.85 -17.05 -9.29
N HIS A 630 4.62 -18.37 -9.22
CA HIS A 630 4.83 -19.32 -10.32
C HIS A 630 6.25 -19.34 -10.88
N ASP A 631 7.24 -18.95 -10.07
CA ASP A 631 8.66 -18.99 -10.42
C ASP A 631 9.50 -19.30 -9.17
N LYS A 632 10.80 -19.54 -9.37
CA LYS A 632 11.74 -19.77 -8.26
C LYS A 632 11.96 -18.50 -7.45
N ALA A 633 12.13 -18.65 -6.15
CA ALA A 633 12.67 -17.58 -5.30
C ALA A 633 14.03 -17.10 -5.85
N LYS A 634 14.38 -15.83 -5.57
CA LYS A 634 15.63 -15.21 -6.01
C LYS A 634 16.31 -14.52 -4.84
N LEU A 635 17.58 -14.87 -4.61
CA LEU A 635 18.44 -14.17 -3.66
C LEU A 635 19.47 -13.35 -4.45
N PHE A 636 19.51 -12.05 -4.15
CA PHE A 636 20.45 -11.09 -4.71
C PHE A 636 21.43 -10.67 -3.62
N GLU A 637 22.70 -11.04 -3.78
CA GLU A 637 23.83 -10.64 -2.92
C GLU A 637 24.18 -9.19 -3.25
N ASN A 638 24.17 -8.31 -2.26
CA ASN A 638 24.65 -6.94 -2.39
C ASN A 638 26.18 -6.92 -2.31
N LYS A 639 26.77 -5.91 -2.95
CA LYS A 639 28.20 -5.71 -3.13
C LYS A 639 28.58 -4.26 -2.77
N ALA A 640 27.82 -3.67 -1.83
CA ALA A 640 28.03 -2.31 -1.36
C ALA A 640 29.23 -2.20 -0.42
N GLU A 641 29.67 -3.30 0.20
CA GLU A 641 30.96 -3.40 0.90
C GLU A 641 32.13 -2.89 0.03
N THR A 642 32.05 -3.03 -1.29
CA THR A 642 33.05 -2.48 -2.25
C THR A 642 33.12 -0.95 -2.31
N LEU A 643 32.08 -0.24 -1.86
CA LEU A 643 32.05 1.23 -1.81
C LEU A 643 32.85 1.80 -0.63
N ASN A 644 33.28 0.94 0.29
CA ASN A 644 33.98 1.30 1.53
C ASN A 644 33.18 2.34 2.35
N ASN A 645 31.85 2.26 2.28
CA ASN A 645 30.99 2.93 3.24
C ASN A 645 30.96 2.11 4.54
N ASN A 646 30.77 2.81 5.64
CA ASN A 646 30.70 2.25 6.97
C ASN A 646 29.24 1.91 7.29
N TRP A 647 29.02 0.89 8.12
CA TRP A 647 27.70 0.46 8.54
C TRP A 647 27.60 0.30 10.06
N LEU A 648 26.40 0.13 10.58
CA LEU A 648 26.14 -0.24 11.98
C LEU A 648 24.93 -1.17 12.06
N LYS A 649 25.09 -2.29 12.78
CA LYS A 649 24.06 -3.31 12.92
C LYS A 649 23.55 -3.35 14.35
N LEU A 650 22.25 -3.15 14.55
CA LEU A 650 21.65 -2.89 15.86
C LEU A 650 20.47 -3.83 16.11
N ARG A 651 20.59 -4.70 17.12
CA ARG A 651 19.46 -5.43 17.70
C ARG A 651 19.04 -4.73 18.98
N VAL A 652 17.75 -4.52 19.18
CA VAL A 652 17.22 -4.03 20.47
C VAL A 652 16.68 -5.21 21.28
N LYS A 653 16.74 -5.09 22.60
CA LYS A 653 16.17 -6.08 23.53
C LYS A 653 15.34 -5.35 24.57
N GLY A 654 14.03 -5.62 24.54
CA GLY A 654 13.07 -5.03 25.46
C GLY A 654 13.14 -5.59 26.88
N LEU A 655 12.20 -5.15 27.71
CA LEU A 655 12.01 -5.62 29.08
C LEU A 655 10.51 -5.72 29.36
N PRO A 656 9.89 -6.91 29.23
CA PRO A 656 8.43 -7.07 29.32
C PRO A 656 7.83 -6.53 30.63
N ALA A 657 8.59 -6.63 31.74
CA ALA A 657 8.19 -6.08 33.04
C ALA A 657 7.95 -4.55 33.05
N GLU A 658 8.44 -3.84 32.03
CA GLU A 658 8.31 -2.40 31.84
C GLU A 658 7.37 -2.02 30.68
N GLY A 659 6.57 -2.99 30.19
CA GLY A 659 5.65 -2.79 29.07
C GLY A 659 6.37 -2.65 27.74
N VAL A 660 7.46 -3.39 27.53
CA VAL A 660 8.24 -3.43 26.28
C VAL A 660 8.53 -4.88 25.93
N ASN A 661 7.93 -5.39 24.85
CA ASN A 661 8.14 -6.76 24.37
C ASN A 661 9.62 -7.08 24.09
N LEU A 662 10.02 -8.36 24.23
CA LEU A 662 11.43 -8.75 24.22
C LEU A 662 12.13 -8.45 22.89
N ASP A 663 11.42 -8.62 21.78
CA ASP A 663 11.88 -8.31 20.41
C ASP A 663 12.08 -6.81 20.16
N GLY A 664 11.51 -5.96 21.00
CA GLY A 664 11.52 -4.50 20.80
C GLY A 664 10.70 -4.04 19.60
N ILE A 665 9.76 -4.83 19.09
CA ILE A 665 8.84 -4.43 18.03
C ILE A 665 8.07 -3.17 18.46
N GLY A 666 8.07 -2.16 17.60
CA GLY A 666 7.59 -0.79 17.85
C GLY A 666 8.69 0.19 18.27
N ALA A 667 9.92 -0.27 18.52
CA ALA A 667 11.03 0.63 18.85
C ALA A 667 11.51 1.37 17.60
N GLN A 668 11.71 2.68 17.73
CA GLN A 668 12.36 3.51 16.72
C GLN A 668 13.84 3.69 17.08
N ILE A 669 14.73 3.52 16.11
CA ILE A 669 16.18 3.63 16.25
C ILE A 669 16.65 4.79 15.38
N ILE A 670 17.31 5.76 16.01
CA ILE A 670 17.82 6.97 15.37
C ILE A 670 19.34 7.00 15.51
N VAL A 671 20.06 7.04 14.38
CA VAL A 671 21.52 6.91 14.32
C VAL A 671 22.14 8.19 13.74
N GLY A 672 23.14 8.75 14.44
CA GLY A 672 23.99 9.82 13.86
C GLY A 672 23.51 11.27 14.07
N PHE A 673 22.50 11.51 14.93
CA PHE A 673 21.91 12.85 15.15
C PHE A 673 22.93 14.00 15.37
N GLY A 674 22.93 14.99 14.46
CA GLY A 674 23.83 16.16 14.40
C GLY A 674 23.60 17.03 13.15
N ASP A 675 24.55 17.90 12.78
CA ASP A 675 24.42 18.87 11.67
C ASP A 675 24.39 18.24 10.26
N LYS A 676 24.56 16.91 10.13
CA LYS A 676 24.66 16.16 8.87
C LYS A 676 23.43 15.28 8.53
N GLY A 677 22.36 15.34 9.33
CA GLY A 677 21.23 14.41 9.24
C GLY A 677 21.34 13.22 10.19
N TYR A 678 20.38 12.29 10.13
CA TYR A 678 20.37 11.03 10.90
C TYR A 678 19.65 9.94 10.10
N GLY A 679 20.01 8.68 10.33
CA GLY A 679 19.24 7.54 9.84
C GLY A 679 18.14 7.15 10.85
N TRP A 680 17.00 6.70 10.36
CA TRP A 680 15.86 6.26 11.18
C TRP A 680 15.37 4.90 10.70
N ARG A 681 15.11 3.97 11.62
CA ARG A 681 14.37 2.73 11.33
C ARG A 681 13.47 2.37 12.50
N GLN A 682 12.42 1.62 12.20
CA GLN A 682 11.57 1.00 13.22
C GLN A 682 11.74 -0.52 13.18
N VAL A 683 11.77 -1.14 14.36
CA VAL A 683 11.61 -2.60 14.47
C VAL A 683 10.14 -2.93 14.30
N SER A 684 9.78 -3.55 13.18
CA SER A 684 8.39 -3.80 12.80
C SER A 684 8.02 -5.27 12.96
N GLY A 685 6.74 -5.55 13.22
CA GLY A 685 6.21 -6.92 13.22
C GLY A 685 6.04 -7.51 11.82
N SER A 686 5.80 -6.65 10.84
CA SER A 686 5.76 -6.95 9.40
C SER A 686 5.83 -5.66 8.60
N GLN A 687 6.49 -5.68 7.46
CA GLN A 687 6.64 -4.59 6.49
C GLN A 687 6.82 -5.23 5.11
N GLY A 688 6.38 -4.59 4.03
CA GLY A 688 6.26 -5.22 2.71
C GLY A 688 4.97 -6.06 2.52
N TYR A 689 4.72 -6.49 1.28
CA TYR A 689 3.56 -7.34 0.94
C TYR A 689 3.77 -8.74 1.50
N MET A 690 3.14 -9.04 2.64
CA MET A 690 3.26 -10.33 3.33
C MET A 690 4.72 -10.69 3.68
N SER A 691 5.54 -9.67 3.92
CA SER A 691 6.97 -9.81 4.16
C SER A 691 7.30 -9.59 5.64
N VAL A 692 8.39 -10.24 6.10
CA VAL A 692 8.96 -10.03 7.43
C VAL A 692 10.47 -9.93 7.30
N HIS A 693 11.02 -8.81 7.77
CA HIS A 693 12.45 -8.55 7.79
C HIS A 693 13.05 -8.90 9.15
N PRO A 694 14.38 -9.14 9.24
CA PRO A 694 15.04 -9.36 10.52
C PRO A 694 14.83 -8.17 11.47
N LYS A 695 14.66 -8.44 12.77
CA LYS A 695 14.50 -7.39 13.80
C LYS A 695 15.78 -6.61 14.04
N GLU A 696 16.92 -7.18 13.66
CA GLU A 696 18.19 -6.48 13.67
C GLU A 696 18.27 -5.48 12.50
N GLN A 697 18.45 -4.21 12.84
CA GLN A 697 18.42 -3.10 11.88
C GLN A 697 19.84 -2.73 11.45
N LEU A 698 20.06 -2.61 10.13
CA LEU A 698 21.31 -2.14 9.54
C LEU A 698 21.17 -0.67 9.12
N PHE A 699 22.19 0.13 9.42
CA PHE A 699 22.29 1.54 9.04
C PHE A 699 23.59 1.78 8.28
N GLY A 700 23.54 2.37 7.10
CA GLY A 700 24.69 3.01 6.49
C GLY A 700 25.09 4.25 7.26
N LEU A 701 26.39 4.48 7.34
CA LEU A 701 27.01 5.61 8.02
C LEU A 701 27.86 6.46 7.04
N GLY A 702 27.84 6.14 5.75
CA GLY A 702 28.72 6.73 4.75
C GLY A 702 30.18 6.61 5.17
N LYS A 703 30.82 7.73 5.53
CA LYS A 703 32.23 7.75 5.95
C LYS A 703 32.45 7.99 7.45
N ASP A 704 31.39 8.04 8.24
CA ASP A 704 31.50 8.28 9.69
C ASP A 704 31.99 7.00 10.41
N ASN A 705 33.00 7.13 11.28
CA ASN A 705 33.64 5.99 11.96
C ASN A 705 33.00 5.64 13.31
N SER A 706 32.13 6.51 13.82
CA SER A 706 31.42 6.29 15.06
C SER A 706 30.22 7.21 15.17
N VAL A 707 29.14 6.73 15.78
CA VAL A 707 27.87 7.46 15.87
C VAL A 707 27.25 7.34 17.26
N ARG A 708 26.38 8.28 17.61
CA ARG A 708 25.47 8.15 18.76
C ARG A 708 24.15 7.57 18.28
N VAL A 709 23.53 6.77 19.14
CA VAL A 709 22.26 6.10 18.85
C VAL A 709 21.24 6.51 19.89
N MET A 710 20.02 6.80 19.46
CA MET A 710 18.86 6.98 20.33
C MET A 710 17.83 5.92 19.99
N VAL A 711 17.36 5.19 21.01
CA VAL A 711 16.23 4.29 20.92
C VAL A 711 15.03 4.95 21.58
N ILE A 712 13.94 5.06 20.85
CA ILE A 712 12.61 5.39 21.39
C ILE A 712 11.88 4.05 21.52
N TRP A 713 11.73 3.58 22.75
CA TRP A 713 11.09 2.30 23.04
C TRP A 713 9.57 2.38 22.79
N PRO A 714 8.90 1.23 22.56
CA PRO A 714 7.44 1.18 22.33
C PRO A 714 6.60 1.89 23.38
N ASN A 715 7.06 1.93 24.64
CA ASN A 715 6.41 2.67 25.73
C ASN A 715 6.73 4.18 25.78
N GLY A 716 7.34 4.73 24.73
CA GLY A 716 7.72 6.14 24.58
C GLY A 716 9.00 6.56 25.33
N LYS A 717 9.64 5.69 26.12
CA LYS A 717 10.89 6.05 26.81
C LYS A 717 12.03 6.18 25.81
N ARG A 718 12.87 7.21 26.00
CA ARG A 718 14.05 7.47 25.16
C ARG A 718 15.32 7.06 25.88
N GLN A 719 16.21 6.35 25.19
CA GLN A 719 17.49 5.89 25.72
C GLN A 719 18.59 6.16 24.70
N GLN A 720 19.72 6.72 25.16
CA GLN A 720 20.86 7.04 24.31
C GLN A 720 22.03 6.11 24.58
N PHE A 721 22.75 5.76 23.51
CA PHE A 721 23.95 4.94 23.52
C PHE A 721 25.07 5.63 22.74
N GLY A 722 26.31 5.26 23.09
CA GLY A 722 27.49 5.60 22.31
C GLY A 722 28.38 6.72 22.88
N PRO A 723 29.39 7.16 22.09
CA PRO A 723 29.58 6.82 20.68
C PRO A 723 29.89 5.32 20.46
N LEU A 724 29.22 4.69 19.49
CA LEU A 724 29.43 3.32 19.03
C LEU A 724 30.35 3.33 17.81
N GLN A 725 31.21 2.33 17.67
CA GLN A 725 32.13 2.25 16.52
C GLN A 725 31.39 1.70 15.30
N ALA A 726 31.69 2.24 14.12
CA ALA A 726 31.21 1.72 12.85
C ALA A 726 31.73 0.29 12.57
N ASN A 727 31.06 -0.42 11.68
CA ASN A 727 31.35 -1.78 11.22
C ASN A 727 31.32 -2.81 12.36
N HIS A 728 30.32 -2.66 13.24
CA HIS A 728 30.09 -3.51 14.39
C HIS A 728 28.60 -3.82 14.57
N ARG A 729 28.34 -4.99 15.18
CA ARG A 729 27.04 -5.44 15.65
C ARG A 729 26.90 -5.14 17.14
N TYR A 730 25.79 -4.54 17.56
CA TYR A 730 25.49 -4.24 18.97
C TYR A 730 24.09 -4.71 19.38
N THR A 731 23.93 -5.08 20.66
CA THR A 731 22.63 -5.39 21.26
C THR A 731 22.26 -4.35 22.31
N LEU A 732 21.35 -3.45 21.96
CA LEU A 732 20.91 -2.37 22.84
C LEU A 732 19.81 -2.87 23.77
N THR A 733 20.10 -3.01 25.06
CA THR A 733 19.12 -3.51 26.05
C THR A 733 18.42 -2.36 26.79
N TYR A 734 17.11 -2.47 26.93
CA TYR A 734 16.31 -1.51 27.69
C TYR A 734 16.85 -1.31 29.11
N GLY A 735 17.04 -0.05 29.51
CA GLY A 735 17.54 0.33 30.82
C GLY A 735 19.05 0.11 31.04
N ALA A 736 19.76 -0.53 30.12
CA ALA A 736 21.20 -0.70 30.20
C ALA A 736 21.95 0.61 29.86
N THR A 737 22.98 0.96 30.64
CA THR A 737 23.80 2.15 30.36
C THR A 737 24.86 1.93 29.28
N LYS A 738 25.03 0.69 28.82
CA LYS A 738 26.02 0.29 27.81
C LYS A 738 25.38 -0.71 26.83
N PRO A 739 25.81 -0.67 25.56
CA PRO A 739 25.41 -1.62 24.53
C PRO A 739 26.02 -3.01 24.75
#